data_AF-A0A3E1EJV7-F1
#
_entry.id   AF-A0A3E1EJV7-F1
#
_cell.length_a   1.000
_cell.length_b   1.000
_cell.length_c   1.000
_cell.angle_alpha   90.00
_cell.angle_beta   90.00
_cell.angle_gamma   90.00
#
_symmetry.space_group_name_H-M   'P 1'
#
loop_
_entity.id
_entity.type
_entity.pdbx_description
1 polymer ?
#
loop_
_entity_poly.entity_id
_entity_poly.type
_entity_poly.pdbx_seq_one_letter_code
_entity_poly.pdbx_strand_id
1 'polypeptide(L)'
;MNPPSHTYSASPYRTHRILLSVASLLASAASHAAPLLAPGDPIFAYDLDTAGGNPGATAFAAVNYPAGEQPGFAIDGSPTTKYLNFCRHTSGIIVTPTTAAAARSLVLTTANDSSERDPAAYIILGSNQPITSADKSNGFTDNWTYITQGTLTLPTTRGTVAAPVNFTNTTAFSSYWIVFPSVRNLTTANSMQIAEIQLTTGTNGTGTPIFSPGNPVLATGWNSAIAAGEIVTRTIDGNPATKYLNFGENNSGFFVVPGSGRSIIDSFQLTTANDADVRDPATWQIHGMNDLGIWSLLGSGSVTLPAARGAAGPIVTFTNTTICRAYRMTFTTVKNAASANSMQVAEAQFFGIIVPAKDTDNDLMDDDWETLYGLIVGVNDAAGDVDSDSSPNVQEYQRGTLPNKADTDNDGLIDGVETDTGTFVSATNTGSKPLNADTDGDTYTDGYEVANGTNPNVASSVPTITWDITAADSIITGGSGTWDVLTTANWSTDNGITNVPWDNAGQRQSAIFTGTAGTVTLAAPISADRVIVNSAGYIFNGSTLTLGSASPVINIATGTTEMAQPIAGTAGFTKQGNGTLRLTGSSNTYSGTTTLKGIGRLILAKDPGETAIPGNIFLDSFAFVANTSGLVLGGNEQIADTSIITWANVGQADTYFRLNGFTETIGGLISDGVGGFVVIENRGFNDTTAYPDGNLIVNTAASTSYFFNGMIRNIDGGTGGGTVVLTKTGPGTQILAGNMTFSGATTVLGGTLQINSSLPSSPVTVESGGTLAGSGTVSQGPTVNAGGTIAPGNTAIGTLTTGNTSILGTYLCQIDGPTADRITANGFLDVAGATVQFSIVNPPSAESYVLASCPSSIGGTFNAVGVPAGYSLDYLSATGQILLVKDDFSAFVTTYALSGVPSDDKDSDGLADAVEYVLGSNPTIPNSGGPVARTTSDEFIFSFVRSDRSLTQDVAIAIETTSDPNTAGDLYQVGLTTATSSQGVTVTDNGTTDTITLTIPLTDARKFARLRVTVTP
;
A
#
# COMPACT_ATOMS: atom_id res chain seq x y z
N MET A 1 20.07 71.81 44.24
CA MET A 1 21.19 71.66 45.19
C MET A 1 21.95 70.41 44.79
N ASN A 2 23.27 70.53 44.75
CA ASN A 2 24.22 69.50 44.33
C ASN A 2 24.32 68.33 45.34
N PRO A 3 24.89 67.18 44.93
CA PRO A 3 24.96 65.87 45.61
C PRO A 3 26.15 65.82 46.61
N PRO A 4 26.44 64.73 47.38
CA PRO A 4 27.34 63.66 46.87
C PRO A 4 27.34 62.26 47.59
N SER A 5 27.88 61.26 46.86
CA SER A 5 28.77 60.13 47.24
C SER A 5 28.63 59.35 48.57
N HIS A 6 28.70 58.00 48.52
CA HIS A 6 29.86 57.22 48.98
C HIS A 6 29.73 55.68 48.80
N THR A 7 30.66 55.13 47.99
CA THR A 7 31.48 53.91 48.14
C THR A 7 31.20 52.83 49.21
N TYR A 8 31.20 51.55 48.79
CA TYR A 8 31.72 50.38 49.53
C TYR A 8 32.34 49.42 48.49
N SER A 9 33.66 49.22 48.38
CA SER A 9 34.63 48.50 49.23
C SER A 9 34.32 47.00 49.42
N ALA A 10 35.28 46.17 49.03
CA ALA A 10 35.18 44.72 48.86
C ALA A 10 35.60 43.87 50.09
N SER A 11 35.10 42.62 50.08
CA SER A 11 35.58 41.38 50.74
C SER A 11 35.18 41.11 52.21
N PRO A 12 35.13 39.85 52.70
CA PRO A 12 35.28 38.53 52.03
C PRO A 12 34.19 37.49 52.41
N TYR A 13 33.69 36.69 51.46
CA TYR A 13 32.99 35.44 51.80
C TYR A 13 33.88 34.22 51.55
N ARG A 14 33.93 33.41 52.62
CA ARG A 14 34.80 32.27 52.89
C ARG A 14 34.70 31.19 51.82
N THR A 15 35.87 30.76 51.36
CA THR A 15 36.11 29.41 50.82
C THR A 15 35.53 28.33 51.72
N HIS A 16 34.50 27.62 51.25
CA HIS A 16 34.25 26.23 51.63
C HIS A 16 34.66 25.35 50.45
N ARG A 17 35.82 24.71 50.60
CA ARG A 17 36.20 23.54 49.81
C ARG A 17 35.29 22.39 50.24
N ILE A 18 34.43 21.92 49.35
CA ILE A 18 33.86 20.57 49.44
C ILE A 18 34.60 19.72 48.42
N LEU A 19 35.05 18.56 48.89
CA LEU A 19 35.96 17.64 48.23
C LEU A 19 35.41 17.14 46.89
N LEU A 20 36.23 17.27 45.86
CA LEU A 20 36.10 16.56 44.60
C LEU A 20 36.74 15.17 44.77
N SER A 21 35.92 14.15 45.03
CA SER A 21 36.20 12.74 44.76
C SER A 21 35.01 12.27 43.94
N VAL A 22 35.13 11.98 42.64
CA VAL A 22 35.67 10.72 42.11
C VAL A 22 36.30 11.00 40.74
N ALA A 23 37.62 10.86 40.62
CA ALA A 23 38.29 10.69 39.34
C ALA A 23 38.79 9.25 39.28
N SER A 24 37.93 8.35 38.81
CA SER A 24 38.31 6.99 38.46
C SER A 24 37.76 6.65 37.08
N LEU A 25 38.71 6.64 36.14
CA LEU A 25 38.77 5.75 34.97
C LEU A 25 37.50 5.67 34.10
N LEU A 26 37.43 6.52 33.08
CA LEU A 26 36.76 6.13 31.83
C LEU A 26 37.78 6.22 30.72
N ALA A 27 38.13 5.04 30.21
CA ALA A 27 38.81 4.87 28.96
C ALA A 27 38.00 5.54 27.84
N SER A 28 38.72 6.10 26.88
CA SER A 28 38.19 6.70 25.66
C SER A 28 37.32 5.72 24.88
N ALA A 29 36.00 5.83 25.03
CA ALA A 29 35.04 5.43 24.02
C ALA A 29 34.49 6.72 23.40
N ALA A 30 34.51 6.81 22.07
CA ALA A 30 33.89 7.91 21.35
C ALA A 30 32.41 7.99 21.78
N SER A 31 32.04 9.10 22.42
CA SER A 31 30.67 9.36 22.86
C SER A 31 29.78 9.46 21.63
N HIS A 32 29.05 8.38 21.33
CA HIS A 32 27.87 8.46 20.49
C HIS A 32 26.76 9.16 21.28
N ALA A 33 25.94 9.93 20.58
CA ALA A 33 24.91 10.79 21.13
C ALA A 33 23.88 10.02 21.98
N ALA A 34 23.20 10.74 22.89
CA ALA A 34 22.36 10.22 23.97
C ALA A 34 21.60 8.90 23.63
N PRO A 35 22.09 7.75 24.10
CA PRO A 35 21.48 6.45 23.85
C PRO A 35 20.09 6.34 24.50
N LEU A 36 19.10 5.76 23.81
CA LEU A 36 17.82 5.42 24.44
C LEU A 36 17.97 4.19 25.34
N LEU A 37 18.80 3.23 24.94
CA LEU A 37 19.08 2.00 25.65
C LEU A 37 20.32 2.19 26.52
N ALA A 38 20.20 1.94 27.82
CA ALA A 38 21.28 2.06 28.78
C ALA A 38 21.70 0.69 29.35
N PRO A 39 22.97 0.52 29.76
CA PRO A 39 23.37 -0.65 30.52
C PRO A 39 22.48 -0.85 31.75
N GLY A 40 21.81 -2.00 31.81
CA GLY A 40 20.89 -2.35 32.89
C GLY A 40 19.40 -2.22 32.57
N ASP A 41 19.01 -1.71 31.39
CA ASP A 41 17.63 -1.79 30.92
C ASP A 41 17.16 -3.26 30.86
N PRO A 42 15.93 -3.58 31.30
CA PRO A 42 15.36 -4.91 31.12
C PRO A 42 15.38 -5.32 29.64
N ILE A 43 16.06 -6.44 29.35
CA ILE A 43 16.25 -6.96 28.01
C ILE A 43 16.16 -8.49 28.01
N PHE A 44 15.40 -9.04 27.09
CA PHE A 44 15.19 -10.49 26.95
C PHE A 44 15.30 -10.91 25.48
N ALA A 45 15.60 -12.20 25.26
CA ALA A 45 15.70 -12.75 23.91
C ALA A 45 14.30 -13.02 23.32
N TYR A 46 14.14 -12.66 22.04
CA TYR A 46 13.02 -13.09 21.20
C TYR A 46 13.42 -14.24 20.28
N ASP A 47 12.54 -15.23 20.15
CA ASP A 47 12.76 -16.43 19.34
C ASP A 47 11.46 -16.98 18.70
N LEU A 48 11.48 -17.28 17.40
CA LEU A 48 10.38 -17.88 16.64
C LEU A 48 10.70 -19.31 16.17
N ASP A 49 11.20 -20.17 17.04
CA ASP A 49 11.39 -21.58 16.69
C ASP A 49 10.03 -22.27 16.42
N THR A 50 9.68 -22.43 15.13
CA THR A 50 8.91 -23.59 14.69
C THR A 50 9.86 -24.78 14.64
N ALA A 51 9.40 -25.96 15.08
CA ALA A 51 10.18 -27.19 15.01
C ALA A 51 10.60 -27.47 13.54
N GLY A 52 11.81 -27.03 13.14
CA GLY A 52 12.22 -27.12 11.73
C GLY A 52 13.60 -26.57 11.36
N GLY A 53 14.40 -26.02 12.27
CA GLY A 53 15.72 -25.45 11.95
C GLY A 53 16.96 -26.33 12.23
N ASN A 54 16.81 -27.39 13.04
CA ASN A 54 17.94 -28.23 13.48
C ASN A 54 17.57 -29.72 13.31
N PRO A 55 18.30 -30.53 12.52
CA PRO A 55 18.00 -31.95 12.37
C PRO A 55 18.35 -32.70 13.67
N GLY A 56 17.43 -32.70 14.63
CA GLY A 56 17.53 -33.51 15.85
C GLY A 56 16.85 -33.00 17.13
N ALA A 57 16.24 -31.81 17.16
CA ALA A 57 15.66 -31.29 18.41
C ALA A 57 14.16 -31.61 18.56
N THR A 58 13.80 -32.35 19.61
CA THR A 58 12.41 -32.57 20.04
C THR A 58 12.05 -31.63 21.19
N ALA A 59 11.08 -30.73 20.95
CA ALA A 59 10.45 -29.81 21.90
C ALA A 59 11.35 -28.72 22.53
N PHE A 60 10.73 -27.56 22.80
CA PHE A 60 11.28 -26.27 23.27
C PHE A 60 12.23 -26.35 24.49
N ALA A 61 13.43 -26.86 24.31
CA ALA A 61 14.40 -27.09 25.39
C ALA A 61 15.61 -26.13 25.32
N ALA A 62 15.44 -25.00 26.00
CA ALA A 62 16.30 -24.47 27.06
C ALA A 62 17.54 -23.59 26.80
N VAL A 63 18.17 -23.51 25.61
CA VAL A 63 19.34 -22.60 25.47
C VAL A 63 19.45 -21.98 24.08
N ASN A 64 18.77 -20.85 23.85
CA ASN A 64 18.79 -20.14 22.57
C ASN A 64 19.98 -19.16 22.48
N TYR A 65 20.66 -18.87 23.60
CA TYR A 65 21.89 -18.09 23.68
C TYR A 65 22.80 -18.66 24.80
N PRO A 66 24.14 -18.65 24.66
CA PRO A 66 25.03 -19.13 25.72
C PRO A 66 25.17 -18.08 26.85
N ALA A 67 25.43 -18.52 28.09
CA ALA A 67 25.49 -17.63 29.26
C ALA A 67 26.53 -16.50 29.14
N GLY A 68 27.61 -16.73 28.37
CA GLY A 68 28.63 -15.72 28.07
C GLY A 68 28.30 -14.77 26.92
N GLU A 69 27.13 -14.91 26.29
CA GLU A 69 26.69 -14.10 25.12
C GLU A 69 25.17 -13.79 25.21
N GLN A 70 24.70 -13.48 26.42
CA GLN A 70 23.29 -13.20 26.74
C GLN A 70 22.81 -11.83 26.20
N PRO A 71 21.48 -11.58 26.11
CA PRO A 71 20.92 -10.34 25.55
C PRO A 71 21.45 -9.05 26.18
N GLY A 72 21.77 -9.06 27.48
CA GLY A 72 22.33 -7.89 28.18
C GLY A 72 23.66 -7.39 27.61
N PHE A 73 24.43 -8.24 26.93
CA PHE A 73 25.66 -7.84 26.25
C PHE A 73 25.43 -7.11 24.93
N ALA A 74 24.17 -6.90 24.52
CA ALA A 74 23.86 -6.04 23.37
C ALA A 74 23.75 -4.55 23.77
N ILE A 75 23.73 -4.22 25.06
CA ILE A 75 23.52 -2.85 25.56
C ILE A 75 24.49 -2.52 26.70
N ASP A 76 25.65 -3.18 26.75
CA ASP A 76 26.60 -3.03 27.87
C ASP A 76 27.65 -1.94 27.64
N GLY A 77 27.61 -1.29 26.46
CA GLY A 77 28.54 -0.24 26.06
C GLY A 77 29.91 -0.76 25.63
N SER A 78 30.10 -2.07 25.46
CA SER A 78 31.38 -2.68 25.11
C SER A 78 31.31 -3.36 23.73
N PRO A 79 32.14 -2.93 22.75
CA PRO A 79 32.21 -3.59 21.44
C PRO A 79 32.95 -4.95 21.49
N THR A 80 33.41 -5.38 22.68
CA THR A 80 34.21 -6.59 22.87
C THR A 80 33.40 -7.79 23.37
N THR A 81 32.21 -7.51 23.88
CA THR A 81 31.18 -8.47 24.29
C THR A 81 30.16 -8.60 23.17
N LYS A 82 29.31 -9.64 23.21
CA LYS A 82 28.30 -9.84 22.16
C LYS A 82 27.07 -10.56 22.69
N TYR A 83 25.93 -10.28 22.07
CA TYR A 83 24.75 -11.12 22.12
C TYR A 83 24.73 -12.06 20.91
N LEU A 84 24.44 -13.34 21.16
CA LEU A 84 24.31 -14.37 20.13
C LEU A 84 23.02 -15.16 20.33
N ASN A 85 22.29 -15.45 19.24
CA ASN A 85 21.06 -16.25 19.29
C ASN A 85 21.06 -17.39 18.24
N PHE A 86 20.83 -18.63 18.66
CA PHE A 86 20.90 -19.83 17.83
C PHE A 86 19.72 -20.03 16.86
N CYS A 87 18.58 -19.35 17.06
CA CYS A 87 17.46 -19.40 16.10
C CYS A 87 17.86 -18.84 14.72
N ARG A 88 18.94 -18.03 14.70
CA ARG A 88 19.64 -17.53 13.50
C ARG A 88 18.84 -16.53 12.67
N HIS A 89 17.60 -16.81 12.32
CA HIS A 89 16.72 -15.90 11.59
C HIS A 89 15.41 -15.75 12.37
N THR A 90 14.72 -14.63 12.19
CA THR A 90 13.51 -14.32 12.96
C THR A 90 13.77 -14.38 14.49
N SER A 91 14.96 -13.94 14.88
CA SER A 91 15.41 -13.84 16.27
C SER A 91 15.64 -12.38 16.62
N GLY A 92 15.74 -12.03 17.90
CA GLY A 92 15.93 -10.63 18.26
C GLY A 92 15.95 -10.37 19.75
N ILE A 93 15.50 -9.16 20.13
CA ILE A 93 15.39 -8.73 21.51
C ILE A 93 14.07 -8.01 21.77
N ILE A 94 13.60 -8.11 23.01
CA ILE A 94 12.61 -7.21 23.59
C ILE A 94 13.34 -6.41 24.68
N VAL A 95 13.24 -5.09 24.64
CA VAL A 95 13.91 -4.18 25.57
C VAL A 95 12.94 -3.13 26.11
N THR A 96 13.05 -2.82 27.40
CA THR A 96 12.26 -1.82 28.10
C THR A 96 13.20 -0.70 28.59
N PRO A 97 13.31 0.42 27.86
CA PRO A 97 14.12 1.55 28.31
C PRO A 97 13.61 2.14 29.63
N THR A 98 14.51 2.67 30.45
CA THR A 98 14.15 3.39 31.69
C THR A 98 13.19 4.57 31.49
N THR A 99 13.27 5.25 30.34
CA THR A 99 12.38 6.36 29.98
C THR A 99 11.71 6.07 28.63
N ALA A 100 10.38 6.14 28.59
CA ALA A 100 9.63 5.99 27.35
C ALA A 100 9.99 7.14 26.39
N ALA A 101 10.35 6.82 25.15
CA ALA A 101 10.68 7.81 24.14
C ALA A 101 10.32 7.29 22.75
N ALA A 102 10.26 8.17 21.75
CA ALA A 102 10.07 7.79 20.34
C ALA A 102 11.44 7.51 19.70
N ALA A 103 11.76 6.24 19.45
CA ALA A 103 12.97 5.85 18.73
C ALA A 103 12.83 6.21 17.24
N ARG A 104 13.84 6.83 16.64
CA ARG A 104 13.86 7.30 15.24
C ARG A 104 15.06 6.81 14.43
N SER A 105 16.04 6.18 15.08
CA SER A 105 17.09 5.46 14.37
C SER A 105 17.59 4.25 15.15
N LEU A 106 18.16 3.29 14.43
CA LEU A 106 18.77 2.05 14.93
C LEU A 106 20.26 2.06 14.58
N VAL A 107 21.12 1.84 15.56
CA VAL A 107 22.57 1.72 15.39
C VAL A 107 23.01 0.35 15.92
N LEU A 108 23.82 -0.37 15.15
CA LEU A 108 24.35 -1.67 15.53
C LEU A 108 25.88 -1.66 15.49
N THR A 109 26.52 -2.37 16.41
CA THR A 109 27.96 -2.68 16.34
C THR A 109 28.14 -4.15 15.99
N THR A 110 29.00 -4.44 15.01
CA THR A 110 29.28 -5.81 14.60
C THR A 110 30.02 -6.58 15.69
N ALA A 111 29.68 -7.86 15.89
CA ALA A 111 30.35 -8.74 16.86
C ALA A 111 31.82 -9.03 16.46
N ASN A 112 32.50 -9.97 17.14
CA ASN A 112 33.95 -10.13 17.06
C ASN A 112 34.48 -11.26 16.14
N ASP A 113 33.72 -12.33 15.84
CA ASP A 113 34.22 -13.54 15.15
C ASP A 113 33.73 -13.84 13.71
N SER A 114 32.42 -13.88 13.41
CA SER A 114 31.84 -14.31 12.13
C SER A 114 30.85 -13.31 11.50
N SER A 115 31.06 -12.95 10.24
CA SER A 115 30.31 -11.87 9.56
C SER A 115 28.98 -12.38 8.96
N GLU A 116 28.90 -13.65 8.59
CA GLU A 116 27.73 -14.30 8.01
C GLU A 116 26.52 -14.34 8.96
N ARG A 117 26.78 -14.27 10.27
CA ARG A 117 25.80 -14.25 11.37
C ARG A 117 25.25 -12.86 11.69
N ASP A 118 25.83 -11.81 11.10
CA ASP A 118 25.36 -10.45 11.34
C ASP A 118 23.94 -10.29 10.76
N PRO A 119 23.01 -9.60 11.43
CA PRO A 119 21.67 -9.31 10.90
C PRO A 119 21.69 -8.63 9.53
N ALA A 120 20.78 -9.02 8.64
CA ALA A 120 20.64 -8.46 7.29
C ALA A 120 19.34 -7.66 7.08
N ALA A 121 18.38 -7.79 8.00
CA ALA A 121 17.14 -7.02 7.99
C ALA A 121 16.63 -6.87 9.42
N TYR A 122 15.71 -5.93 9.63
CA TYR A 122 15.10 -5.64 10.92
C TYR A 122 13.59 -5.36 10.80
N ILE A 123 12.86 -5.59 11.88
CA ILE A 123 11.49 -5.14 12.14
C ILE A 123 11.49 -4.56 13.55
N ILE A 124 10.84 -3.40 13.76
CA ILE A 124 10.70 -2.76 15.06
C ILE A 124 9.21 -2.55 15.35
N LEU A 125 8.80 -2.93 16.54
CA LEU A 125 7.47 -2.68 17.12
C LEU A 125 7.61 -2.01 18.49
N GLY A 126 6.57 -1.32 18.93
CA GLY A 126 6.52 -0.64 20.22
C GLY A 126 5.29 -1.05 21.05
N SER A 127 5.42 -1.01 22.38
CA SER A 127 4.29 -1.17 23.31
C SER A 127 4.36 -0.15 24.44
N ASN A 128 3.18 0.27 24.90
CA ASN A 128 2.99 1.06 26.12
C ASN A 128 2.31 0.26 27.23
N GLN A 129 2.06 -1.02 27.00
CA GLN A 129 1.52 -1.94 28.00
C GLN A 129 2.67 -2.70 28.70
N PRO A 130 2.48 -3.16 29.94
CA PRO A 130 3.47 -4.00 30.61
C PRO A 130 3.82 -5.24 29.77
N ILE A 131 5.11 -5.52 29.60
CA ILE A 131 5.58 -6.72 28.90
C ILE A 131 5.40 -7.93 29.82
N THR A 132 4.58 -8.87 29.37
CA THR A 132 4.28 -10.14 30.05
C THR A 132 5.04 -11.32 29.45
N SER A 133 5.61 -11.16 28.25
CA SER A 133 6.49 -12.15 27.63
C SER A 133 7.65 -12.51 28.56
N ALA A 134 7.84 -13.82 28.75
CA ALA A 134 9.04 -14.35 29.40
C ALA A 134 10.23 -14.31 28.43
N ASP A 135 11.45 -14.41 28.99
CA ASP A 135 12.66 -14.61 28.20
C ASP A 135 12.57 -15.88 27.34
N LYS A 136 13.09 -15.81 26.11
CA LYS A 136 13.07 -16.89 25.09
C LYS A 136 11.65 -17.24 24.62
N SER A 137 10.72 -16.29 24.67
CA SER A 137 9.37 -16.46 24.12
C SER A 137 9.27 -16.00 22.66
N ASN A 138 8.10 -16.25 22.08
CA ASN A 138 7.73 -15.77 20.75
C ASN A 138 7.14 -14.34 20.74
N GLY A 139 7.12 -13.64 21.87
CA GLY A 139 6.70 -12.23 21.97
C GLY A 139 5.22 -11.93 21.68
N PHE A 140 4.44 -12.86 21.12
CA PHE A 140 3.08 -12.60 20.62
C PHE A 140 2.00 -12.45 21.68
N THR A 141 2.32 -12.71 22.95
CA THR A 141 1.36 -12.56 24.05
C THR A 141 1.14 -11.09 24.43
N ASP A 142 2.07 -10.20 24.07
CA ASP A 142 1.98 -8.78 24.37
C ASP A 142 1.33 -7.99 23.23
N ASN A 143 0.81 -6.80 23.56
CA ASN A 143 0.19 -5.92 22.60
C ASN A 143 1.25 -5.04 21.91
N TRP A 144 1.48 -5.25 20.61
CA TRP A 144 2.51 -4.56 19.84
C TRP A 144 1.91 -3.68 18.75
N THR A 145 2.43 -2.45 18.65
CA THR A 145 2.18 -1.53 17.54
C THR A 145 3.36 -1.60 16.57
N TYR A 146 3.10 -1.89 15.30
CA TYR A 146 4.13 -1.89 14.26
C TYR A 146 4.72 -0.48 14.06
N ILE A 147 6.05 -0.37 13.99
CA ILE A 147 6.74 0.90 13.72
C ILE A 147 7.36 0.87 12.32
N THR A 148 8.26 -0.08 12.05
CA THR A 148 9.02 -0.09 10.79
C THR A 148 9.67 -1.45 10.50
N GLN A 149 10.12 -1.65 9.25
CA GLN A 149 11.01 -2.74 8.86
C GLN A 149 11.97 -2.27 7.75
N GLY A 150 13.10 -2.94 7.58
CA GLY A 150 14.08 -2.59 6.55
C GLY A 150 15.25 -3.57 6.44
N THR A 151 16.20 -3.22 5.57
CA THR A 151 17.44 -3.98 5.38
C THR A 151 18.59 -3.36 6.17
N LEU A 152 19.59 -4.18 6.52
CA LEU A 152 20.79 -3.77 7.24
C LEU A 152 22.03 -4.02 6.37
N THR A 153 22.87 -3.00 6.24
CA THR A 153 24.19 -3.11 5.59
C THR A 153 25.28 -2.93 6.64
N LEU A 154 25.57 -3.98 7.40
CA LEU A 154 26.58 -3.93 8.45
C LEU A 154 28.00 -4.03 7.87
N PRO A 155 29.03 -3.40 8.47
CA PRO A 155 30.43 -3.55 8.07
C PRO A 155 30.91 -5.00 8.13
N THR A 156 31.92 -5.35 7.32
CA THR A 156 32.62 -6.63 7.44
C THR A 156 33.78 -6.56 8.45
N THR A 157 34.29 -5.36 8.73
CA THR A 157 35.20 -5.11 9.86
C THR A 157 34.46 -5.36 11.17
N ARG A 158 35.08 -6.12 12.08
CA ARG A 158 34.47 -6.56 13.34
C ARG A 158 34.66 -5.52 14.45
N GLY A 159 33.79 -5.55 15.47
CA GLY A 159 33.78 -4.55 16.54
C GLY A 159 33.55 -3.12 16.03
N THR A 160 32.87 -2.97 14.89
CA THR A 160 32.70 -1.69 14.21
C THR A 160 31.25 -1.24 14.26
N VAL A 161 31.04 0.03 14.65
CA VAL A 161 29.73 0.67 14.63
C VAL A 161 29.28 0.86 13.18
N ALA A 162 28.08 0.38 12.85
CA ALA A 162 27.47 0.54 11.54
C ALA A 162 26.87 1.94 11.37
N ALA A 163 26.62 2.32 10.12
CA ALA A 163 25.86 3.53 9.84
C ALA A 163 24.45 3.43 10.46
N PRO A 164 23.94 4.49 11.12
CA PRO A 164 22.60 4.51 11.66
C PRO A 164 21.54 4.27 10.58
N VAL A 165 20.50 3.51 10.92
CA VAL A 165 19.34 3.29 10.08
C VAL A 165 18.19 4.14 10.59
N ASN A 166 17.74 5.08 9.76
CA ASN A 166 16.68 6.01 10.12
C ASN A 166 15.30 5.45 9.80
N PHE A 167 14.32 5.79 10.63
CA PHE A 167 12.93 5.48 10.40
C PHE A 167 12.01 6.52 11.04
N THR A 168 10.79 6.61 10.53
CA THR A 168 9.78 7.53 11.09
C THR A 168 9.09 6.90 12.29
N ASN A 169 9.11 7.61 13.41
CA ASN A 169 8.28 7.30 14.57
C ASN A 169 8.01 8.60 15.34
N THR A 170 6.74 8.82 15.65
CA THR A 170 6.26 9.96 16.42
C THR A 170 5.72 9.57 17.78
N THR A 171 5.53 8.28 18.04
CA THR A 171 4.93 7.77 19.28
C THR A 171 6.03 7.32 20.25
N ALA A 172 5.97 7.80 21.48
CA ALA A 172 6.83 7.30 22.55
C ALA A 172 6.33 5.93 23.03
N PHE A 173 7.24 4.97 23.11
CA PHE A 173 6.95 3.63 23.62
C PHE A 173 7.81 3.32 24.85
N SER A 174 7.21 2.66 25.85
CA SER A 174 7.89 2.18 27.05
C SER A 174 8.64 0.87 26.83
N SER A 175 8.36 0.14 25.75
CA SER A 175 9.08 -1.08 25.36
C SER A 175 9.16 -1.23 23.85
N TYR A 176 10.26 -1.81 23.38
CA TYR A 176 10.56 -2.04 21.98
C TYR A 176 10.83 -3.51 21.71
N TRP A 177 10.27 -4.01 20.62
CA TRP A 177 10.56 -5.33 20.09
C TRP A 177 11.30 -5.20 18.77
N ILE A 178 12.54 -5.68 18.74
CA ILE A 178 13.44 -5.60 17.59
C ILE A 178 13.69 -7.02 17.09
N VAL A 179 13.21 -7.31 15.89
CA VAL A 179 13.29 -8.61 15.23
C VAL A 179 14.25 -8.54 14.06
N PHE A 180 15.15 -9.52 13.95
CA PHE A 180 16.03 -9.73 12.80
C PHE A 180 15.52 -10.92 11.98
N PRO A 181 14.67 -10.69 10.96
CA PRO A 181 14.08 -11.76 10.15
C PRO A 181 15.11 -12.51 9.28
N SER A 182 16.31 -11.95 9.07
CA SER A 182 17.37 -12.60 8.30
C SER A 182 18.76 -12.21 8.80
N VAL A 183 19.74 -13.06 8.49
CA VAL A 183 21.18 -12.84 8.67
C VAL A 183 21.87 -12.79 7.32
N ARG A 184 23.08 -12.21 7.28
CA ARG A 184 23.84 -11.92 6.06
C ARG A 184 24.00 -13.12 5.13
N ASN A 185 24.18 -14.33 5.67
CA ASN A 185 24.16 -15.55 4.85
C ASN A 185 23.49 -16.71 5.59
N LEU A 186 22.24 -16.98 5.23
CA LEU A 186 21.41 -18.00 5.87
C LEU A 186 21.93 -19.43 5.69
N THR A 187 22.70 -19.70 4.63
CA THR A 187 23.25 -21.03 4.33
C THR A 187 24.43 -21.39 5.24
N THR A 188 25.22 -20.40 5.65
CA THR A 188 26.47 -20.60 6.41
C THR A 188 26.38 -20.13 7.86
N ALA A 189 25.48 -19.20 8.17
CA ALA A 189 25.21 -18.82 9.54
C ALA A 189 24.59 -19.99 10.32
N ASN A 190 25.02 -20.14 11.56
CA ASN A 190 24.46 -21.06 12.55
C ASN A 190 23.80 -20.31 13.72
N SER A 191 23.87 -18.97 13.73
CA SER A 191 23.29 -18.10 14.74
C SER A 191 23.18 -16.66 14.20
N MET A 192 22.49 -15.79 14.94
CA MET A 192 22.51 -14.34 14.79
C MET A 192 23.47 -13.75 15.83
N GLN A 193 24.16 -12.65 15.54
CA GLN A 193 24.95 -11.95 16.56
C GLN A 193 25.12 -10.44 16.35
N ILE A 194 25.26 -9.72 17.46
CA ILE A 194 25.58 -8.28 17.52
C ILE A 194 26.47 -8.01 18.74
N ALA A 195 27.38 -7.02 18.64
CA ALA A 195 28.13 -6.53 19.80
C ALA A 195 27.29 -5.55 20.60
N GLU A 196 26.73 -4.54 19.95
CA GLU A 196 25.90 -3.53 20.60
C GLU A 196 24.71 -3.15 19.71
N ILE A 197 23.63 -2.71 20.34
CA ILE A 197 22.46 -2.13 19.71
C ILE A 197 22.07 -0.85 20.44
N GLN A 198 21.71 0.16 19.66
CA GLN A 198 21.20 1.40 20.18
C GLN A 198 19.99 1.89 19.39
N LEU A 199 18.99 2.38 20.12
CA LEU A 199 17.93 3.21 19.57
C LEU A 199 18.23 4.67 19.95
N THR A 200 17.92 5.61 19.06
CA THR A 200 18.11 7.04 19.35
C THR A 200 16.85 7.83 19.08
N THR A 201 16.65 8.94 19.80
CA THR A 201 15.49 9.83 19.64
C THR A 201 15.64 10.78 18.46
N GLY A 202 16.88 11.05 18.03
CA GLY A 202 17.19 11.75 16.78
C GLY A 202 17.41 10.80 15.60
N THR A 203 17.39 11.35 14.39
CA THR A 203 17.83 10.66 13.17
C THR A 203 19.36 10.66 13.08
N ASN A 204 19.94 9.75 12.31
CA ASN A 204 21.38 9.57 12.12
C ASN A 204 22.14 9.24 13.42
N GLY A 205 21.50 8.54 14.37
CA GLY A 205 22.13 8.16 15.63
C GLY A 205 22.40 9.33 16.57
N THR A 206 21.68 10.44 16.45
CA THR A 206 21.83 11.63 17.31
C THR A 206 20.85 11.63 18.49
N GLY A 207 21.14 12.48 19.49
CA GLY A 207 20.24 12.74 20.62
C GLY A 207 19.01 13.56 20.24
N THR A 208 18.27 14.02 21.26
CA THR A 208 17.03 14.77 21.06
C THR A 208 17.30 16.07 20.29
N PRO A 209 16.56 16.34 19.20
CA PRO A 209 16.61 17.64 18.52
C PRO A 209 16.27 18.77 19.49
N ILE A 210 17.19 19.71 19.69
CA ILE A 210 17.01 20.82 20.63
C ILE A 210 16.22 21.97 20.01
N PHE A 211 16.41 22.23 18.72
CA PHE A 211 15.67 23.24 17.98
C PHE A 211 14.37 22.69 17.42
N SER A 212 13.34 23.54 17.40
CA SER A 212 12.07 23.32 16.71
C SER A 212 11.73 24.54 15.84
N PRO A 213 10.98 24.37 14.74
CA PRO A 213 10.45 25.50 13.98
C PRO A 213 9.72 26.50 14.88
N GLY A 214 10.06 27.78 14.72
CA GLY A 214 9.51 28.87 15.53
C GLY A 214 10.27 29.19 16.83
N ASN A 215 11.33 28.46 17.19
CA ASN A 215 12.19 28.88 18.30
C ASN A 215 12.75 30.31 18.06
N PRO A 216 12.82 31.17 19.10
CA PRO A 216 13.40 32.49 18.95
C PRO A 216 14.86 32.41 18.46
N VAL A 217 15.12 32.96 17.27
CA VAL A 217 16.44 32.95 16.64
C VAL A 217 16.78 34.34 16.10
N LEU A 218 18.01 34.79 16.35
CA LEU A 218 18.52 36.11 15.97
C LEU A 218 19.83 35.97 15.19
N ALA A 219 20.00 36.82 14.19
CA ALA A 219 21.24 36.90 13.41
C ALA A 219 22.39 37.48 14.26
N THR A 220 23.61 37.00 14.04
CA THR A 220 24.84 37.55 14.64
C THR A 220 25.85 37.93 13.55
N GLY A 221 26.57 39.06 13.73
CA GLY A 221 27.57 39.58 12.77
C GLY A 221 27.48 41.10 12.52
N TRP A 222 28.49 41.67 11.85
CA TRP A 222 28.66 43.14 11.64
C TRP A 222 27.84 43.72 10.47
N ASN A 223 27.10 42.89 9.71
CA ASN A 223 26.22 43.34 8.64
C ASN A 223 24.99 42.41 8.50
N SER A 224 24.13 42.42 9.51
CA SER A 224 22.90 41.61 9.57
C SER A 224 21.78 42.10 8.63
N ALA A 225 22.08 42.88 7.57
CA ALA A 225 21.08 43.38 6.64
C ALA A 225 20.37 42.21 5.93
N ILE A 226 19.08 42.07 6.21
CA ILE A 226 18.26 40.91 5.87
C ILE A 226 17.72 41.08 4.45
N ALA A 227 18.14 40.26 3.49
CA ALA A 227 17.48 40.18 2.20
C ALA A 227 16.05 39.65 2.39
N ALA A 228 15.04 40.31 1.83
CA ALA A 228 13.65 39.92 1.98
C ALA A 228 13.44 38.47 1.49
N GLY A 229 13.18 37.54 2.42
CA GLY A 229 12.98 36.12 2.15
C GLY A 229 14.07 35.17 2.65
N GLU A 230 15.30 35.66 2.92
CA GLU A 230 16.47 34.85 3.32
C GLU A 230 16.90 35.12 4.77
N ILE A 231 15.89 35.12 5.65
CA ILE A 231 16.00 35.63 7.03
C ILE A 231 16.52 34.55 8.00
N VAL A 232 16.96 34.93 9.21
CA VAL A 232 17.56 34.00 10.16
C VAL A 232 16.64 32.85 10.61
N THR A 233 15.33 33.06 10.61
CA THR A 233 14.37 31.99 10.96
C THR A 233 14.37 30.82 9.98
N ARG A 234 14.86 31.03 8.75
CA ARG A 234 15.05 29.98 7.76
C ARG A 234 16.03 28.91 8.23
N THR A 235 16.95 29.24 9.14
CA THR A 235 17.96 28.31 9.68
C THR A 235 17.36 27.15 10.47
N ILE A 236 16.09 27.23 10.88
CA ILE A 236 15.43 26.23 11.75
C ILE A 236 13.96 26.00 11.34
N ASP A 237 13.57 26.35 10.12
CA ASP A 237 12.16 26.23 9.70
C ASP A 237 11.79 24.85 9.17
N GLY A 238 12.76 23.93 9.12
CA GLY A 238 12.57 22.55 8.70
C GLY A 238 12.40 22.41 7.18
N ASN A 239 12.69 23.47 6.40
CA ASN A 239 12.55 23.48 4.96
C ASN A 239 13.91 23.69 4.27
N PRO A 240 14.58 22.62 3.79
CA PRO A 240 15.90 22.71 3.16
C PRO A 240 15.93 23.50 1.84
N ALA A 241 14.77 23.88 1.30
CA ALA A 241 14.67 24.73 0.11
C ALA A 241 14.81 26.22 0.44
N THR A 242 14.65 26.62 1.71
CA THR A 242 14.88 27.98 2.16
C THR A 242 16.31 28.16 2.66
N LYS A 243 16.76 29.40 2.88
CA LYS A 243 18.08 29.65 3.44
C LYS A 243 18.13 30.91 4.28
N TYR A 244 19.00 30.88 5.27
CA TYR A 244 19.53 32.05 5.94
C TYR A 244 20.80 32.53 5.22
N LEU A 245 20.84 33.81 4.89
CA LEU A 245 22.01 34.47 4.31
C LEU A 245 22.48 35.63 5.20
N ASN A 246 23.79 35.75 5.39
CA ASN A 246 24.41 36.83 6.18
C ASN A 246 25.60 37.44 5.45
N PHE A 247 25.54 38.74 5.15
CA PHE A 247 26.60 39.48 4.44
C PHE A 247 27.84 39.78 5.30
N GLY A 248 27.85 39.39 6.58
CA GLY A 248 29.04 39.43 7.42
C GLY A 248 30.13 38.44 6.99
N GLU A 249 29.79 37.43 6.17
CA GLU A 249 30.71 36.38 5.70
C GLU A 249 31.39 35.65 6.88
N ASN A 250 32.63 36.00 7.23
CA ASN A 250 33.36 35.41 8.34
C ASN A 250 32.87 35.96 9.69
N ASN A 251 32.85 35.11 10.72
CA ASN A 251 32.34 35.43 12.06
C ASN A 251 30.86 35.85 12.07
N SER A 252 30.09 35.31 11.13
CA SER A 252 28.64 35.43 11.08
C SER A 252 27.98 34.16 11.61
N GLY A 253 26.69 34.24 11.96
CA GLY A 253 25.97 33.06 12.44
C GLY A 253 24.66 33.45 13.10
N PHE A 254 24.24 32.68 14.10
CA PHE A 254 22.96 32.89 14.76
C PHE A 254 23.01 32.61 16.26
N PHE A 255 22.08 33.23 16.96
CA PHE A 255 21.76 33.01 18.36
C PHE A 255 20.37 32.39 18.43
N VAL A 256 20.16 31.44 19.33
CA VAL A 256 18.88 30.74 19.47
C VAL A 256 18.57 30.46 20.95
N VAL A 257 17.31 30.64 21.30
CA VAL A 257 16.73 30.21 22.58
C VAL A 257 15.86 28.99 22.31
N PRO A 258 16.27 27.78 22.73
CA PRO A 258 15.45 26.59 22.56
C PRO A 258 14.13 26.72 23.32
N GLY A 259 13.01 26.43 22.65
CA GLY A 259 11.70 26.33 23.31
C GLY A 259 11.59 25.11 24.24
N SER A 260 12.51 24.15 24.09
CA SER A 260 12.64 22.95 24.93
C SER A 260 13.24 23.22 26.32
N GLY A 261 13.64 24.46 26.62
CA GLY A 261 14.21 24.84 27.91
C GLY A 261 15.73 24.61 28.01
N ARG A 262 16.21 24.42 29.24
CA ARG A 262 17.65 24.21 29.51
C ARG A 262 18.11 22.92 28.84
N SER A 263 19.32 22.89 28.31
CA SER A 263 19.84 21.71 27.61
C SER A 263 21.36 21.59 27.71
N ILE A 264 21.86 20.40 27.41
CA ILE A 264 23.27 20.09 27.15
C ILE A 264 23.33 19.54 25.74
N ILE A 265 23.93 20.29 24.82
CA ILE A 265 24.18 19.83 23.43
C ILE A 265 25.53 19.11 23.34
N ASP A 266 25.62 18.11 22.47
CA ASP A 266 26.85 17.36 22.19
C ASP A 266 27.16 17.25 20.69
N SER A 267 26.22 17.66 19.84
CA SER A 267 26.36 17.52 18.41
C SER A 267 25.45 18.48 17.64
N PHE A 268 25.79 18.71 16.38
CA PHE A 268 24.95 19.46 15.47
C PHE A 268 25.07 18.96 14.03
N GLN A 269 24.08 19.34 13.21
CA GLN A 269 24.08 19.16 11.75
C GLN A 269 23.73 20.48 11.07
N LEU A 270 24.31 20.70 9.88
CA LEU A 270 23.96 21.82 9.01
C LEU A 270 23.52 21.29 7.65
N THR A 271 22.56 21.95 7.03
CA THR A 271 22.13 21.68 5.66
C THR A 271 22.62 22.79 4.74
N THR A 272 23.22 22.42 3.61
CA THR A 272 23.72 23.38 2.61
C THR A 272 22.57 24.18 2.01
N ALA A 273 22.77 25.48 1.77
CA ALA A 273 21.80 26.32 1.05
C ALA A 273 21.67 25.93 -0.43
N ASN A 274 20.93 26.68 -1.25
CA ASN A 274 20.57 26.29 -2.61
C ASN A 274 21.46 26.81 -3.76
N ASP A 275 22.26 27.88 -3.60
CA ASP A 275 22.86 28.61 -4.74
C ASP A 275 24.41 28.69 -4.82
N ALA A 276 25.20 29.00 -3.77
CA ALA A 276 26.70 29.06 -3.91
C ALA A 276 27.57 28.34 -2.85
N ASP A 277 28.17 27.19 -3.16
CA ASP A 277 28.94 26.36 -2.20
C ASP A 277 30.10 27.10 -1.50
N VAL A 278 30.76 28.05 -2.17
CA VAL A 278 31.85 28.87 -1.60
C VAL A 278 31.46 29.65 -0.33
N ARG A 279 30.16 29.90 -0.14
CA ARG A 279 29.59 30.63 1.01
C ARG A 279 29.20 29.74 2.18
N ASP A 280 29.30 28.42 2.00
CA ASP A 280 28.94 27.48 3.06
C ASP A 280 29.94 27.60 4.23
N PRO A 281 29.49 27.40 5.48
CA PRO A 281 30.38 27.35 6.63
C PRO A 281 31.49 26.32 6.49
N ALA A 282 32.71 26.70 6.91
CA ALA A 282 33.88 25.82 6.94
C ALA A 282 34.41 25.61 8.36
N THR A 283 34.31 26.62 9.23
CA THR A 283 34.69 26.51 10.64
C THR A 283 33.65 27.13 11.55
N TRP A 284 33.56 26.61 12.78
CA TRP A 284 32.49 26.94 13.70
C TRP A 284 33.00 27.11 15.13
N GLN A 285 32.24 27.87 15.91
CA GLN A 285 32.34 27.99 17.37
C GLN A 285 30.92 28.01 17.94
N ILE A 286 30.69 27.24 19.00
CA ILE A 286 29.43 27.27 19.75
C ILE A 286 29.70 27.81 21.14
N HIS A 287 28.97 28.85 21.52
CA HIS A 287 28.92 29.33 22.89
C HIS A 287 27.57 29.01 23.51
N GLY A 288 27.55 28.74 24.81
CA GLY A 288 26.35 28.48 25.60
C GLY A 288 26.21 29.53 26.70
N MET A 289 24.98 29.99 26.90
CA MET A 289 24.61 30.87 28.01
C MET A 289 24.08 30.02 29.15
N ASN A 290 24.72 30.10 30.32
CA ASN A 290 24.22 29.46 31.54
C ASN A 290 23.08 30.27 32.18
N ASP A 291 22.57 29.78 33.31
CA ASP A 291 21.45 30.43 34.01
C ASP A 291 21.72 31.83 34.57
N LEU A 292 23.00 32.18 34.71
CA LEU A 292 23.41 33.52 35.16
C LEU A 292 23.59 34.50 34.00
N GLY A 293 23.17 34.13 32.78
CA GLY A 293 23.37 34.93 31.58
C GLY A 293 24.82 34.97 31.10
N ILE A 294 25.71 34.13 31.65
CA ILE A 294 27.14 34.12 31.33
C ILE A 294 27.38 33.20 30.12
N TRP A 295 28.04 33.75 29.11
CA TRP A 295 28.44 33.03 27.91
C TRP A 295 29.78 32.32 28.10
N SER A 296 29.85 31.05 27.70
CA SER A 296 31.08 30.25 27.67
C SER A 296 31.22 29.52 26.34
N LEU A 297 32.46 29.30 25.88
CA LEU A 297 32.72 28.50 24.68
C LEU A 297 32.51 27.01 25.01
N LEU A 298 31.62 26.35 24.28
CA LEU A 298 31.32 24.92 24.44
C LEU A 298 32.17 24.06 23.49
N GLY A 299 32.41 24.54 22.28
CA GLY A 299 33.17 23.80 21.26
C GLY A 299 33.56 24.65 20.07
N SER A 300 34.54 24.19 19.31
CA SER A 300 34.97 24.80 18.04
C SER A 300 35.64 23.78 17.14
N GLY A 301 35.56 23.98 15.83
CA GLY A 301 36.22 23.08 14.88
C GLY A 301 35.96 23.45 13.43
N SER A 302 36.21 22.49 12.54
CA SER A 302 35.87 22.55 11.13
C SER A 302 34.62 21.72 10.81
N VAL A 303 33.96 22.05 9.71
CA VAL A 303 32.86 21.26 9.14
C VAL A 303 33.08 21.14 7.63
N THR A 304 32.90 19.93 7.09
CA THR A 304 33.04 19.66 5.65
C THR A 304 31.67 19.39 5.05
N LEU A 305 31.02 20.45 4.58
CA LEU A 305 29.68 20.34 3.99
C LEU A 305 29.74 19.81 2.54
N PRO A 306 28.77 18.99 2.11
CA PRO A 306 28.75 18.41 0.77
C PRO A 306 28.65 19.48 -0.33
N ALA A 307 28.94 19.08 -1.57
CA ALA A 307 28.74 19.92 -2.75
C ALA A 307 27.28 19.92 -3.24
N ALA A 308 26.53 18.84 -2.96
CA ALA A 308 25.10 18.76 -3.22
C ALA A 308 24.34 19.82 -2.39
N ARG A 309 23.32 20.44 -2.99
CA ARG A 309 22.58 21.58 -2.42
C ARG A 309 21.27 21.14 -1.79
N GLY A 310 20.82 21.85 -0.76
CA GLY A 310 19.71 21.40 0.09
C GLY A 310 20.02 20.08 0.82
N ALA A 311 21.30 19.66 0.86
CA ALA A 311 21.73 18.40 1.43
C ALA A 311 22.24 18.59 2.86
N ALA A 312 21.84 17.69 3.75
CA ALA A 312 22.37 17.63 5.11
C ALA A 312 23.85 17.24 5.09
N GLY A 313 24.67 18.00 5.82
CA GLY A 313 26.08 17.73 6.04
C GLY A 313 26.33 16.63 7.08
N PRO A 314 27.60 16.32 7.38
CA PRO A 314 27.91 15.36 8.43
C PRO A 314 27.45 15.86 9.81
N ILE A 315 27.07 14.92 10.68
CA ILE A 315 26.91 15.23 12.11
C ILE A 315 28.29 15.58 12.67
N VAL A 316 28.40 16.75 13.28
CA VAL A 316 29.60 17.18 13.99
C VAL A 316 29.39 16.98 15.47
N THR A 317 30.22 16.15 16.10
CA THR A 317 30.17 15.85 17.54
C THR A 317 31.25 16.62 18.29
N PHE A 318 30.96 17.00 19.53
CA PHE A 318 31.90 17.64 20.45
C PHE A 318 31.49 17.37 21.91
N THR A 319 32.45 17.40 22.84
CA THR A 319 32.15 17.15 24.26
C THR A 319 31.66 18.43 24.93
N ASN A 320 30.48 18.37 25.55
CA ASN A 320 29.98 19.43 26.43
C ASN A 320 29.14 18.83 27.56
N THR A 321 29.34 19.36 28.77
CA THR A 321 28.60 18.97 29.98
C THR A 321 27.90 20.16 30.65
N THR A 322 27.92 21.34 30.01
CA THR A 322 27.42 22.59 30.57
C THR A 322 25.94 22.74 30.24
N ILE A 323 25.13 22.96 31.28
CA ILE A 323 23.71 23.27 31.15
C ILE A 323 23.56 24.70 30.63
N CYS A 324 22.87 24.86 29.51
CA CYS A 324 22.69 26.13 28.82
C CYS A 324 21.21 26.39 28.52
N ARG A 325 20.79 27.66 28.58
CA ARG A 325 19.43 28.10 28.20
C ARG A 325 19.35 28.75 26.82
N ALA A 326 20.50 29.12 26.26
CA ALA A 326 20.58 29.67 24.91
C ALA A 326 21.95 29.36 24.30
N TYR A 327 22.00 29.36 22.97
CA TYR A 327 23.20 29.03 22.21
C TYR A 327 23.51 30.09 21.17
N ARG A 328 24.81 30.27 20.90
CA ARG A 328 25.31 31.10 19.81
C ARG A 328 26.25 30.28 18.94
N MET A 329 25.81 30.04 17.70
CA MET A 329 26.60 29.44 16.63
C MET A 329 27.31 30.55 15.85
N THR A 330 28.63 30.52 15.81
CA THR A 330 29.44 31.45 15.02
C THR A 330 30.24 30.67 13.98
N PHE A 331 30.00 30.94 12.71
CA PHE A 331 30.79 30.44 11.60
C PHE A 331 32.00 31.35 11.40
N THR A 332 33.16 30.92 11.90
CA THR A 332 34.37 31.76 11.90
C THR A 332 34.97 31.91 10.50
N THR A 333 34.75 30.95 9.60
CA THR A 333 35.11 31.03 8.17
C THR A 333 34.08 30.32 7.28
N VAL A 334 34.00 30.74 6.01
CA VAL A 334 33.30 30.05 4.91
C VAL A 334 34.28 29.27 4.03
N LYS A 335 33.78 28.32 3.20
CA LYS A 335 34.60 27.42 2.36
C LYS A 335 35.63 28.15 1.51
N ASN A 336 35.28 29.30 0.93
CA ASN A 336 36.22 30.13 0.19
C ASN A 336 35.90 31.62 0.36
N ALA A 337 36.48 32.24 1.39
CA ALA A 337 36.34 33.66 1.71
C ALA A 337 36.72 34.59 0.55
N ALA A 338 37.71 34.23 -0.28
CA ALA A 338 38.15 35.08 -1.39
C ALA A 338 37.10 35.21 -2.52
N SER A 339 36.19 34.22 -2.63
CA SER A 339 35.14 34.17 -3.65
C SER A 339 33.73 34.28 -3.05
N ALA A 340 33.61 34.30 -1.73
CA ALA A 340 32.35 34.49 -1.03
C ALA A 340 32.08 35.98 -0.82
N ASN A 341 30.81 36.34 -0.77
CA ASN A 341 30.34 37.68 -0.42
C ASN A 341 29.36 37.65 0.76
N SER A 342 29.11 36.46 1.32
CA SER A 342 28.21 36.19 2.44
C SER A 342 28.43 34.77 2.96
N MET A 343 27.86 34.48 4.12
CA MET A 343 27.65 33.14 4.66
C MET A 343 26.22 32.71 4.40
N GLN A 344 26.00 31.41 4.19
CA GLN A 344 24.66 30.86 4.03
C GLN A 344 24.49 29.48 4.69
N VAL A 345 23.27 29.18 5.13
CA VAL A 345 22.87 27.85 5.62
C VAL A 345 21.38 27.65 5.36
N ALA A 346 20.96 26.45 4.95
CA ALA A 346 19.55 26.13 4.84
C ALA A 346 18.98 25.84 6.23
N GLU A 347 19.50 24.81 6.90
CA GLU A 347 19.05 24.40 8.22
C GLU A 347 20.24 24.18 9.16
N ALA A 348 20.03 24.37 10.44
CA ALA A 348 20.90 23.93 11.50
C ALA A 348 20.08 23.22 12.57
N GLN A 349 20.58 22.09 13.04
CA GLN A 349 19.95 21.35 14.13
C GLN A 349 20.99 21.01 15.18
N PHE A 350 20.71 21.35 16.44
CA PHE A 350 21.49 20.88 17.57
C PHE A 350 20.84 19.65 18.19
N PHE A 351 21.66 18.76 18.73
CA PHE A 351 21.21 17.54 19.39
C PHE A 351 21.87 17.41 20.76
N GLY A 352 21.13 16.82 21.70
CA GLY A 352 21.62 16.61 23.06
C GLY A 352 20.51 16.17 24.02
N ILE A 353 20.61 16.63 25.27
CA ILE A 353 19.71 16.29 26.38
C ILE A 353 19.06 17.57 26.92
N ILE A 354 17.76 17.52 27.24
CA ILE A 354 17.01 18.61 27.90
C ILE A 354 17.15 18.45 29.43
N VAL A 355 17.35 19.55 30.15
CA VAL A 355 17.59 19.62 31.59
C VAL A 355 16.43 20.37 32.28
N PRO A 356 15.86 19.86 33.38
CA PRO A 356 14.78 20.52 34.12
C PRO A 356 15.18 21.89 34.74
N ALA A 357 14.22 22.77 35.02
CA ALA A 357 14.43 24.13 35.56
C ALA A 357 14.87 24.18 37.05
N LYS A 358 15.27 25.36 37.56
CA LYS A 358 15.73 25.57 38.95
C LYS A 358 14.59 26.13 39.81
N ASP A 359 14.37 25.52 40.96
CA ASP A 359 13.34 25.84 41.95
C ASP A 359 14.06 26.10 43.31
N THR A 360 14.01 27.34 43.83
CA THR A 360 14.82 27.77 44.99
C THR A 360 14.22 27.38 46.33
N ASP A 361 12.90 27.37 46.47
CA ASP A 361 12.20 27.05 47.71
C ASP A 361 11.59 25.65 47.73
N ASN A 362 11.75 24.89 46.64
CA ASN A 362 11.24 23.54 46.43
C ASN A 362 9.73 23.46 46.54
N ASP A 363 9.02 24.49 46.09
CA ASP A 363 7.56 24.51 46.06
C ASP A 363 6.98 23.95 44.75
N LEU A 364 7.84 23.42 43.89
CA LEU A 364 7.55 22.81 42.60
C LEU A 364 7.21 23.82 41.50
N MET A 365 7.47 25.11 41.70
CA MET A 365 7.47 26.15 40.68
C MET A 365 8.90 26.63 40.43
N ASP A 366 9.25 26.93 39.18
CA ASP A 366 10.61 27.41 38.88
C ASP A 366 10.78 28.92 39.07
N ASP A 367 11.98 29.33 39.47
CA ASP A 367 12.30 30.73 39.80
C ASP A 367 12.00 31.70 38.62
N ASP A 368 12.16 31.20 37.39
CA ASP A 368 12.00 31.99 36.16
C ASP A 368 10.49 32.25 35.88
N TRP A 369 9.62 31.27 36.12
CA TRP A 369 8.17 31.35 35.99
C TRP A 369 7.55 32.24 37.07
N GLU A 370 7.96 32.08 38.32
CA GLU A 370 7.51 32.92 39.43
C GLU A 370 7.79 34.41 39.13
N THR A 371 9.00 34.71 38.65
CA THR A 371 9.40 36.07 38.26
C THR A 371 8.54 36.62 37.13
N LEU A 372 8.22 35.79 36.13
CA LEU A 372 7.50 36.20 34.92
C LEU A 372 6.06 36.61 35.23
N TYR A 373 5.39 35.87 36.11
CA TYR A 373 3.99 36.10 36.44
C TYR A 373 3.76 36.93 37.70
N GLY A 374 4.83 37.41 38.32
CA GLY A 374 4.79 38.35 39.44
C GLY A 374 4.58 37.70 40.81
N LEU A 375 4.91 36.41 40.93
CA LEU A 375 4.98 35.65 42.18
C LEU A 375 6.32 35.89 42.89
N ILE A 376 6.48 35.33 44.09
CA ILE A 376 7.57 35.70 45.00
C ILE A 376 8.66 34.61 45.04
N VAL A 377 9.68 34.76 44.18
CA VAL A 377 10.84 33.85 44.16
C VAL A 377 11.43 33.60 45.54
N GLY A 378 11.51 32.32 45.91
CA GLY A 378 12.11 31.85 47.16
C GLY A 378 11.16 31.92 48.37
N VAL A 379 9.87 32.17 48.14
CA VAL A 379 8.79 32.00 49.09
C VAL A 379 7.79 31.00 48.52
N ASN A 380 7.59 29.89 49.22
CA ASN A 380 6.56 28.91 48.87
C ASN A 380 5.17 29.56 48.87
N ASP A 381 4.73 29.99 47.70
CA ASP A 381 3.44 30.59 47.41
C ASP A 381 2.63 29.73 46.42
N ALA A 382 3.10 28.51 46.16
CA ALA A 382 2.44 27.41 45.44
C ALA A 382 0.94 27.25 45.75
N ALA A 383 0.52 27.45 46.99
CA ALA A 383 -0.88 27.30 47.42
C ALA A 383 -1.72 28.59 47.30
N GLY A 384 -1.14 29.70 46.84
CA GLY A 384 -1.84 30.93 46.52
C GLY A 384 -2.68 30.79 45.25
N ASP A 385 -3.60 31.73 45.05
CA ASP A 385 -4.51 31.82 43.90
C ASP A 385 -4.68 33.33 43.64
N VAL A 386 -3.92 33.87 42.69
CA VAL A 386 -3.74 35.33 42.56
C VAL A 386 -4.85 35.99 41.72
N ASP A 387 -5.54 35.25 40.86
CA ASP A 387 -6.67 35.73 40.07
C ASP A 387 -8.05 35.25 40.56
N SER A 388 -8.09 34.42 41.61
CA SER A 388 -9.28 33.94 42.32
C SER A 388 -10.20 33.05 41.50
N ASP A 389 -9.64 32.22 40.62
CA ASP A 389 -10.37 31.30 39.77
C ASP A 389 -10.52 29.88 40.37
N SER A 390 -10.01 29.69 41.60
CA SER A 390 -9.95 28.41 42.33
C SER A 390 -8.90 27.41 41.83
N SER A 391 -7.92 27.85 41.02
CA SER A 391 -6.72 27.12 40.64
C SER A 391 -5.50 27.69 41.40
N PRO A 392 -4.80 26.90 42.24
CA PRO A 392 -3.60 27.40 42.91
C PRO A 392 -2.42 27.60 41.96
N ASN A 393 -1.54 28.56 42.23
CA ASN A 393 -0.36 28.89 41.43
C ASN A 393 0.44 27.65 40.99
N VAL A 394 0.65 26.67 41.89
CA VAL A 394 1.39 25.44 41.55
C VAL A 394 0.66 24.55 40.56
N GLN A 395 -0.67 24.51 40.64
CA GLN A 395 -1.51 23.78 39.70
C GLN A 395 -1.47 24.47 38.33
N GLU A 396 -1.46 25.80 38.32
CA GLU A 396 -1.36 26.58 37.09
C GLU A 396 -0.01 26.46 36.42
N TYR A 397 1.08 26.52 37.21
CA TYR A 397 2.43 26.21 36.75
C TYR A 397 2.52 24.82 36.11
N GLN A 398 1.95 23.81 36.77
CA GLN A 398 1.96 22.44 36.29
C GLN A 398 1.12 22.24 35.02
N ARG A 399 0.06 23.02 34.85
CA ARG A 399 -0.87 22.94 33.71
C ARG A 399 -0.52 23.92 32.59
N GLY A 400 0.42 24.83 32.83
CA GLY A 400 0.82 25.88 31.89
C GLY A 400 -0.20 27.00 31.75
N THR A 401 -1.20 27.08 32.65
CA THR A 401 -2.16 28.18 32.70
C THR A 401 -1.52 29.42 33.33
N LEU A 402 -2.21 30.55 33.25
CA LEU A 402 -1.68 31.84 33.64
C LEU A 402 -2.19 32.24 35.02
N PRO A 403 -1.33 32.34 36.05
CA PRO A 403 -1.77 32.58 37.43
C PRO A 403 -2.49 33.89 37.64
N ASN A 404 -2.34 34.83 36.70
CA ASN A 404 -2.96 36.14 36.73
C ASN A 404 -4.11 36.30 35.72
N LYS A 405 -4.68 35.21 35.21
CA LYS A 405 -5.78 35.22 34.23
C LYS A 405 -6.72 34.01 34.41
N ALA A 406 -7.86 34.27 35.06
CA ALA A 406 -8.84 33.27 35.48
C ALA A 406 -9.46 32.35 34.40
N ASP A 407 -9.30 32.67 33.13
CA ASP A 407 -9.77 31.90 31.98
C ASP A 407 -8.67 32.06 30.93
N THR A 408 -7.76 31.09 30.82
CA THR A 408 -6.52 31.25 30.07
C THR A 408 -6.75 31.21 28.55
N ASP A 409 -7.69 30.42 28.04
CA ASP A 409 -7.94 30.25 26.61
C ASP A 409 -9.15 31.04 26.05
N ASN A 410 -9.95 31.65 26.92
CA ASN A 410 -11.12 32.50 26.64
C ASN A 410 -12.31 31.77 26.02
N ASP A 411 -12.55 30.53 26.43
CA ASP A 411 -13.65 29.71 25.91
C ASP A 411 -14.97 29.88 26.71
N GLY A 412 -14.89 30.53 27.87
CA GLY A 412 -16.00 30.79 28.79
C GLY A 412 -16.02 29.93 30.06
N LEU A 413 -15.10 28.98 30.21
CA LEU A 413 -14.79 28.29 31.46
C LEU A 413 -13.61 28.97 32.17
N ILE A 414 -13.50 28.77 33.48
CA ILE A 414 -12.36 29.26 34.29
C ILE A 414 -11.38 28.12 34.53
N ASP A 415 -10.07 28.38 34.61
CA ASP A 415 -9.06 27.31 34.63
C ASP A 415 -9.28 26.35 35.81
N GLY A 416 -9.75 26.87 36.95
CA GLY A 416 -10.12 26.09 38.13
C GLY A 416 -11.24 25.06 37.95
N VAL A 417 -12.13 25.20 36.96
CA VAL A 417 -13.17 24.18 36.67
C VAL A 417 -12.71 23.13 35.64
N GLU A 418 -11.62 23.41 34.92
CA GLU A 418 -11.09 22.61 33.82
C GLU A 418 -9.99 21.68 34.32
N THR A 419 -10.40 20.50 34.76
CA THR A 419 -9.50 19.63 35.54
C THR A 419 -8.48 18.84 34.71
N ASP A 420 -8.52 18.89 33.38
CA ASP A 420 -7.70 18.09 32.45
C ASP A 420 -7.67 16.59 32.82
N THR A 421 -8.79 16.10 33.37
CA THR A 421 -8.93 14.67 33.72
C THR A 421 -9.49 13.86 32.56
N GLY A 422 -9.94 14.51 31.49
CA GLY A 422 -10.69 13.91 30.39
C GLY A 422 -12.03 13.31 30.81
N THR A 423 -12.48 13.56 32.05
CA THR A 423 -13.70 12.99 32.62
C THR A 423 -14.61 14.11 33.09
N PHE A 424 -15.73 14.29 32.39
CA PHE A 424 -16.75 15.25 32.81
C PHE A 424 -17.49 14.77 34.06
N VAL A 425 -17.36 15.52 35.16
CA VAL A 425 -18.05 15.26 36.43
C VAL A 425 -19.22 16.22 36.61
N SER A 426 -19.02 17.53 36.36
CA SER A 426 -20.03 18.58 36.45
C SER A 426 -19.56 19.86 35.75
N ALA A 427 -20.44 20.88 35.67
CA ALA A 427 -20.07 22.20 35.17
C ALA A 427 -18.99 22.95 36.00
N THR A 428 -18.65 22.45 37.19
CA THR A 428 -17.59 22.99 38.05
C THR A 428 -16.37 22.05 38.14
N ASN A 429 -16.38 20.98 37.35
CA ASN A 429 -15.31 20.00 37.20
C ASN A 429 -15.52 19.29 35.86
N THR A 430 -15.17 19.99 34.79
CA THR A 430 -15.52 19.65 33.42
C THR A 430 -14.61 18.58 32.85
N GLY A 431 -13.42 18.39 33.41
CA GLY A 431 -12.41 17.49 32.87
C GLY A 431 -11.70 17.99 31.62
N SER A 432 -12.13 19.14 31.06
CA SER A 432 -11.55 19.79 29.89
C SER A 432 -10.18 20.40 30.17
N LYS A 433 -9.49 20.81 29.10
CA LYS A 433 -8.12 21.35 29.09
C LYS A 433 -8.16 22.88 29.13
N PRO A 434 -7.63 23.52 30.19
CA PRO A 434 -7.67 24.97 30.37
C PRO A 434 -6.81 25.81 29.41
N LEU A 435 -6.08 25.15 28.49
CA LEU A 435 -5.25 25.81 27.47
C LEU A 435 -5.78 25.59 26.06
N ASN A 436 -6.91 24.91 25.94
CA ASN A 436 -7.45 24.49 24.68
C ASN A 436 -8.96 24.63 24.70
N ALA A 437 -9.42 25.73 24.13
CA ALA A 437 -10.83 26.12 24.08
C ALA A 437 -11.79 25.07 23.48
N ASP A 438 -11.29 24.01 22.85
CA ASP A 438 -12.05 22.87 22.31
C ASP A 438 -11.25 21.58 22.60
N THR A 439 -11.51 20.96 23.75
CA THR A 439 -10.68 19.89 24.33
C THR A 439 -10.66 18.63 23.47
N ASP A 440 -11.80 18.26 22.91
CA ASP A 440 -11.98 17.02 22.16
C ASP A 440 -11.88 17.20 20.63
N GLY A 441 -11.80 18.45 20.16
CA GLY A 441 -11.50 18.83 18.79
C GLY A 441 -12.70 18.67 17.86
N ASP A 442 -13.93 18.69 18.38
CA ASP A 442 -15.16 18.54 17.60
C ASP A 442 -15.74 19.84 17.08
N THR A 443 -15.01 20.95 17.28
CA THR A 443 -15.31 22.33 16.90
C THR A 443 -16.25 23.08 17.83
N TYR A 444 -16.79 22.48 18.89
CA TYR A 444 -17.49 23.21 19.95
C TYR A 444 -16.50 23.65 21.03
N THR A 445 -16.68 24.86 21.58
CA THR A 445 -15.86 25.22 22.73
C THR A 445 -16.36 24.52 23.98
N ASP A 446 -15.44 24.19 24.90
CA ASP A 446 -15.80 23.43 26.10
C ASP A 446 -16.87 24.19 26.92
N GLY A 447 -16.72 25.51 27.03
CA GLY A 447 -17.71 26.40 27.63
C GLY A 447 -19.09 26.38 26.95
N TYR A 448 -19.14 26.23 25.63
CA TYR A 448 -20.39 26.13 24.90
C TYR A 448 -21.09 24.79 25.14
N GLU A 449 -20.33 23.70 25.18
CA GLU A 449 -20.86 22.36 25.44
C GLU A 449 -21.43 22.22 26.84
N VAL A 450 -20.69 22.68 27.85
CA VAL A 450 -21.14 22.65 29.24
C VAL A 450 -22.42 23.48 29.41
N ALA A 451 -22.53 24.62 28.74
CA ALA A 451 -23.75 25.44 28.74
C ALA A 451 -24.95 24.74 28.08
N ASN A 452 -24.71 23.84 27.12
CA ASN A 452 -25.74 23.06 26.42
C ASN A 452 -25.89 21.62 26.98
N GLY A 453 -25.25 21.31 28.10
CA GLY A 453 -25.39 20.04 28.82
C GLY A 453 -24.69 18.86 28.16
N THR A 454 -23.70 19.11 27.31
CA THR A 454 -22.87 18.06 26.69
C THR A 454 -21.49 17.95 27.33
N ASN A 455 -20.78 16.86 27.02
CA ASN A 455 -19.48 16.52 27.62
C ASN A 455 -18.33 16.97 26.71
N PRO A 456 -17.52 17.96 27.13
CA PRO A 456 -16.45 18.55 26.33
C PRO A 456 -15.20 17.68 26.12
N ASN A 457 -15.22 16.44 26.62
CA ASN A 457 -14.10 15.50 26.49
C ASN A 457 -14.40 14.37 25.51
N VAL A 458 -15.53 14.44 24.80
CA VAL A 458 -16.04 13.36 23.98
C VAL A 458 -16.56 13.96 22.69
N ALA A 459 -15.74 13.94 21.64
CA ALA A 459 -16.02 14.55 20.32
C ALA A 459 -17.30 14.06 19.60
N SER A 460 -18.00 13.07 20.17
CA SER A 460 -19.30 12.59 19.68
C SER A 460 -20.49 13.12 20.50
N SER A 461 -20.21 13.75 21.63
CA SER A 461 -21.12 14.39 22.56
C SER A 461 -21.31 15.87 22.18
N VAL A 462 -21.70 16.13 20.94
CA VAL A 462 -21.98 17.49 20.48
C VAL A 462 -23.35 17.98 20.97
N PRO A 463 -23.55 19.30 21.18
CA PRO A 463 -24.87 19.89 21.36
C PRO A 463 -25.80 19.50 20.20
N THR A 464 -26.91 18.84 20.53
CA THR A 464 -27.89 18.39 19.52
C THR A 464 -29.07 19.32 19.47
N ILE A 465 -29.54 19.63 18.26
CA ILE A 465 -30.70 20.48 18.07
C ILE A 465 -31.82 19.72 17.35
N THR A 466 -33.03 19.83 17.89
CA THR A 466 -34.16 18.97 17.50
C THR A 466 -35.22 19.76 16.76
N TRP A 467 -35.68 19.23 15.63
CA TRP A 467 -36.73 19.80 14.80
C TRP A 467 -38.05 19.91 15.55
N ASP A 468 -38.54 21.13 15.71
CA ASP A 468 -39.78 21.44 16.42
C ASP A 468 -40.48 22.66 15.81
N ILE A 469 -41.67 22.46 15.25
CA ILE A 469 -42.42 23.53 14.57
C ILE A 469 -43.36 24.28 15.51
N THR A 470 -43.53 23.81 16.74
CA THR A 470 -44.33 24.47 17.77
C THR A 470 -43.43 25.24 18.72
N ALA A 471 -43.80 26.47 19.06
CA ALA A 471 -42.96 27.32 19.87
C ALA A 471 -43.13 27.01 21.37
N ALA A 472 -42.05 26.62 22.03
CA ALA A 472 -41.82 26.77 23.47
C ALA A 472 -42.91 26.17 24.40
N ASP A 473 -43.51 25.03 24.02
CA ASP A 473 -44.56 24.35 24.79
C ASP A 473 -44.05 23.15 25.61
N SER A 474 -42.73 22.96 25.68
CA SER A 474 -42.03 21.83 26.30
C SER A 474 -42.34 20.48 25.65
N ILE A 475 -42.77 20.47 24.39
CA ILE A 475 -43.10 19.26 23.63
C ILE A 475 -42.43 19.35 22.25
N ILE A 476 -41.57 18.39 21.94
CA ILE A 476 -41.05 18.25 20.57
C ILE A 476 -42.14 17.67 19.66
N THR A 477 -42.73 18.48 18.79
CA THR A 477 -43.82 18.03 17.91
C THR A 477 -43.36 17.47 16.58
N GLY A 478 -42.23 17.93 16.06
CA GLY A 478 -41.77 17.62 14.70
C GLY A 478 -42.64 18.27 13.62
N GLY A 479 -42.83 17.61 12.48
CA GLY A 479 -43.84 17.98 11.48
C GLY A 479 -43.29 18.68 10.24
N SER A 480 -44.18 19.24 9.42
CA SER A 480 -43.81 19.90 8.17
C SER A 480 -43.43 21.36 8.41
N GLY A 481 -42.33 21.83 7.80
CA GLY A 481 -41.85 23.19 7.99
C GLY A 481 -40.67 23.56 7.10
N THR A 482 -40.16 24.77 7.30
CA THR A 482 -39.04 25.33 6.53
C THR A 482 -37.74 25.28 7.34
N TRP A 483 -36.70 24.70 6.75
CA TRP A 483 -35.33 24.75 7.25
C TRP A 483 -34.59 25.85 6.50
N ASP A 484 -34.37 26.97 7.18
CA ASP A 484 -33.63 28.14 6.68
C ASP A 484 -32.49 28.49 7.64
N VAL A 485 -31.86 29.66 7.46
CA VAL A 485 -30.69 30.07 8.24
C VAL A 485 -30.97 31.40 8.91
N LEU A 486 -30.81 31.46 10.23
CA LEU A 486 -30.91 32.66 11.08
C LEU A 486 -32.29 33.36 11.06
N THR A 487 -33.32 32.77 10.45
CA THR A 487 -34.65 33.40 10.31
C THR A 487 -35.75 32.67 11.07
N THR A 488 -36.00 31.38 10.82
CA THR A 488 -37.15 30.68 11.40
C THR A 488 -36.74 29.82 12.59
N ALA A 489 -37.36 30.08 13.74
CA ALA A 489 -37.12 29.34 14.98
C ALA A 489 -37.87 27.98 15.02
N ASN A 490 -37.40 27.01 14.23
CA ASN A 490 -37.95 25.65 14.15
C ASN A 490 -37.04 24.58 14.79
N TRP A 491 -36.12 24.99 15.66
CA TRP A 491 -35.11 24.11 16.23
C TRP A 491 -35.02 24.30 17.73
N SER A 492 -35.25 23.25 18.51
CA SER A 492 -35.15 23.29 19.96
C SER A 492 -33.82 22.72 20.46
N THR A 493 -33.20 23.43 21.40
CA THR A 493 -31.97 23.04 22.11
C THR A 493 -32.25 22.42 23.49
N ASP A 494 -33.50 22.43 23.94
CA ASP A 494 -33.86 22.19 25.34
C ASP A 494 -35.17 21.38 25.50
N ASN A 495 -35.43 20.47 24.55
CA ASN A 495 -36.61 19.60 24.52
C ASN A 495 -37.96 20.35 24.47
N GLY A 496 -38.01 21.42 23.66
CA GLY A 496 -39.22 22.17 23.32
C GLY A 496 -39.49 23.34 24.24
N ILE A 497 -38.57 23.73 25.14
CA ILE A 497 -38.75 24.88 26.03
C ILE A 497 -38.45 26.19 25.29
N THR A 498 -37.45 26.19 24.41
CA THR A 498 -37.09 27.29 23.51
C THR A 498 -36.80 26.76 22.12
N ASN A 499 -37.19 27.55 21.11
CA ASN A 499 -36.82 27.30 19.73
C ASN A 499 -35.94 28.45 19.25
N VAL A 500 -34.89 28.10 18.51
CA VAL A 500 -33.92 29.00 17.92
C VAL A 500 -33.87 28.77 16.40
N PRO A 501 -33.40 29.75 15.61
CA PRO A 501 -33.10 29.52 14.20
C PRO A 501 -31.91 28.58 14.02
N TRP A 502 -31.86 27.87 12.88
CA TRP A 502 -30.65 27.15 12.48
C TRP A 502 -29.55 28.13 12.11
N ASP A 503 -28.31 27.84 12.48
CA ASP A 503 -27.15 28.63 12.12
C ASP A 503 -26.14 27.79 11.33
N ASN A 504 -25.86 28.20 10.09
CA ASN A 504 -24.81 27.58 9.27
C ASN A 504 -23.40 28.00 9.71
N ALA A 505 -23.26 29.17 10.34
CA ALA A 505 -21.99 29.74 10.80
C ALA A 505 -21.66 29.35 12.24
N GLY A 506 -22.67 28.89 12.99
CA GLY A 506 -22.51 28.25 14.30
C GLY A 506 -21.73 26.93 14.16
N GLN A 507 -20.90 26.65 15.17
CA GLN A 507 -20.12 25.41 15.29
C GLN A 507 -21.02 24.19 15.04
N ARG A 508 -20.52 23.23 14.27
CA ARG A 508 -21.25 22.46 13.23
C ARG A 508 -22.26 21.43 13.79
N GLN A 509 -23.56 21.73 13.65
CA GLN A 509 -24.67 21.08 14.38
C GLN A 509 -25.16 19.73 13.83
N SER A 510 -25.63 18.87 14.76
CA SER A 510 -26.39 17.65 14.45
C SER A 510 -27.89 17.94 14.39
N ALA A 511 -28.49 17.78 13.21
CA ALA A 511 -29.92 17.97 12.98
C ALA A 511 -30.72 16.72 13.37
N ILE A 512 -31.54 16.80 14.42
CA ILE A 512 -32.37 15.68 14.89
C ILE A 512 -33.83 15.87 14.49
N PHE A 513 -34.40 14.87 13.82
CA PHE A 513 -35.80 14.83 13.42
C PHE A 513 -36.52 13.72 14.19
N THR A 514 -37.45 14.10 15.05
CA THR A 514 -38.30 13.20 15.85
C THR A 514 -39.74 13.69 15.84
N GLY A 515 -40.63 13.13 16.67
CA GLY A 515 -42.04 13.54 16.71
C GLY A 515 -42.82 13.11 15.47
N THR A 516 -43.82 13.89 15.08
CA THR A 516 -44.66 13.64 13.91
C THR A 516 -43.86 13.88 12.64
N ALA A 517 -43.75 12.91 11.74
CA ALA A 517 -43.04 13.12 10.48
C ALA A 517 -43.77 14.10 9.55
N GLY A 518 -43.00 14.82 8.73
CA GLY A 518 -43.53 15.75 7.74
C GLY A 518 -42.53 16.09 6.65
N THR A 519 -42.88 17.06 5.79
CA THR A 519 -42.00 17.58 4.76
C THR A 519 -41.17 18.74 5.31
N VAL A 520 -39.84 18.60 5.27
CA VAL A 520 -38.86 19.62 5.66
C VAL A 520 -38.28 20.23 4.39
N THR A 521 -38.61 21.50 4.14
CA THR A 521 -38.17 22.22 2.95
C THR A 521 -36.98 23.10 3.26
N LEU A 522 -35.83 22.81 2.66
CA LEU A 522 -34.62 23.62 2.74
C LEU A 522 -34.80 24.86 1.87
N ALA A 523 -35.08 26.01 2.48
CA ALA A 523 -35.33 27.26 1.76
C ALA A 523 -34.04 28.01 1.35
N ALA A 524 -32.90 27.59 1.91
CA ALA A 524 -31.56 28.08 1.58
C ALA A 524 -30.56 26.90 1.67
N PRO A 525 -29.33 27.04 1.13
CA PRO A 525 -28.30 26.03 1.36
C PRO A 525 -28.06 25.85 2.86
N ILE A 526 -28.15 24.61 3.33
CA ILE A 526 -27.98 24.24 4.73
C ILE A 526 -26.66 23.50 4.89
N SER A 527 -25.90 23.82 5.93
CA SER A 527 -24.74 23.03 6.35
C SER A 527 -25.04 22.32 7.65
N ALA A 528 -24.77 21.01 7.72
CA ALA A 528 -24.94 20.18 8.91
C ALA A 528 -23.87 19.09 8.93
N ASP A 529 -23.49 18.59 10.11
CA ASP A 529 -22.51 17.49 10.21
C ASP A 529 -23.17 16.12 10.27
N ARG A 530 -24.35 16.07 10.88
CA ARG A 530 -25.13 14.84 11.04
C ARG A 530 -26.61 15.15 10.81
N VAL A 531 -27.30 14.22 10.18
CA VAL A 531 -28.76 14.20 10.09
C VAL A 531 -29.26 12.92 10.73
N ILE A 532 -30.01 13.04 11.82
CA ILE A 532 -30.53 11.92 12.59
C ILE A 532 -32.05 11.95 12.48
N VAL A 533 -32.65 10.90 11.95
CA VAL A 533 -34.10 10.77 11.78
C VAL A 533 -34.60 9.59 12.59
N ASN A 534 -35.27 9.90 13.69
CA ASN A 534 -35.79 8.93 14.65
C ASN A 534 -37.22 8.48 14.32
N SER A 535 -37.99 9.32 13.62
CA SER A 535 -39.36 9.01 13.19
C SER A 535 -39.42 8.66 11.70
N ALA A 536 -40.15 7.60 11.37
CA ALA A 536 -40.38 7.19 9.97
C ALA A 536 -41.23 8.22 9.21
N GLY A 537 -40.92 8.45 7.93
CA GLY A 537 -41.79 9.19 7.00
C GLY A 537 -41.39 10.65 6.72
N TYR A 538 -40.28 11.13 7.27
CA TYR A 538 -39.77 12.46 6.92
C TYR A 538 -39.35 12.53 5.44
N ILE A 539 -39.66 13.66 4.79
CA ILE A 539 -39.28 13.98 3.42
C ILE A 539 -38.50 15.29 3.43
N PHE A 540 -37.30 15.28 2.87
CA PHE A 540 -36.47 16.47 2.69
C PHE A 540 -36.49 16.91 1.24
N ASN A 541 -36.65 18.21 0.97
CA ASN A 541 -36.61 18.77 -0.37
C ASN A 541 -36.10 20.23 -0.35
N GLY A 542 -35.95 20.83 -1.53
CA GLY A 542 -35.53 22.22 -1.67
C GLY A 542 -34.05 22.37 -2.01
N SER A 543 -33.37 23.31 -1.35
CA SER A 543 -31.97 23.67 -1.60
C SER A 543 -30.97 22.62 -1.08
N THR A 544 -29.70 22.81 -1.39
CA THR A 544 -28.62 21.86 -1.08
C THR A 544 -28.41 21.65 0.42
N LEU A 545 -28.25 20.38 0.82
CA LEU A 545 -27.72 19.99 2.12
C LEU A 545 -26.23 19.69 2.00
N THR A 546 -25.38 20.47 2.66
CA THR A 546 -23.92 20.27 2.70
C THR A 546 -23.53 19.57 3.98
N LEU A 547 -22.93 18.38 3.85
CA LEU A 547 -22.37 17.62 4.97
C LEU A 547 -20.92 18.02 5.20
N GLY A 548 -20.66 18.73 6.29
CA GLY A 548 -19.42 19.48 6.51
C GLY A 548 -18.30 18.75 7.25
N SER A 549 -18.61 17.78 8.10
CA SER A 549 -17.62 17.08 8.92
C SER A 549 -16.68 16.19 8.10
N ALA A 550 -15.56 15.79 8.73
CA ALA A 550 -14.63 14.82 8.17
C ALA A 550 -15.22 13.39 8.09
N SER A 551 -16.30 13.10 8.82
CA SER A 551 -16.96 11.79 8.86
C SER A 551 -18.47 11.95 9.07
N PRO A 552 -19.19 12.49 8.07
CA PRO A 552 -20.58 12.86 8.26
C PRO A 552 -21.49 11.64 8.29
N VAL A 553 -22.60 11.77 9.02
CA VAL A 553 -23.52 10.65 9.29
C VAL A 553 -24.95 11.03 8.93
N ILE A 554 -25.60 10.16 8.16
CA ILE A 554 -27.06 10.14 8.03
C ILE A 554 -27.59 8.91 8.76
N ASN A 555 -28.19 9.11 9.92
CA ASN A 555 -28.76 8.03 10.72
C ASN A 555 -30.27 7.97 10.52
N ILE A 556 -30.78 6.89 9.93
CA ILE A 556 -32.23 6.64 9.83
C ILE A 556 -32.56 5.49 10.76
N ALA A 557 -33.19 5.79 11.90
CA ALA A 557 -33.43 4.80 12.94
C ALA A 557 -34.44 3.74 12.49
N THR A 558 -35.53 4.15 11.83
CA THR A 558 -36.64 3.26 11.46
C THR A 558 -37.38 3.77 10.22
N GLY A 559 -38.18 2.88 9.60
CA GLY A 559 -39.02 3.18 8.44
C GLY A 559 -38.24 3.69 7.24
N THR A 560 -38.83 4.60 6.47
CA THR A 560 -38.21 5.20 5.29
C THR A 560 -38.16 6.71 5.45
N THR A 561 -37.03 7.30 5.07
CA THR A 561 -36.83 8.75 4.93
C THR A 561 -36.42 9.03 3.50
N GLU A 562 -37.07 10.03 2.89
CA GLU A 562 -36.73 10.48 1.53
C GLU A 562 -35.93 11.77 1.58
N MET A 563 -34.85 11.84 0.80
CA MET A 563 -34.05 13.05 0.61
C MET A 563 -34.00 13.39 -0.89
N ALA A 564 -34.81 14.38 -1.28
CA ALA A 564 -34.97 14.81 -2.66
C ALA A 564 -34.03 15.96 -3.07
N GLN A 565 -33.47 16.65 -2.09
CA GLN A 565 -32.51 17.73 -2.32
C GLN A 565 -31.11 17.18 -2.69
N PRO A 566 -30.26 17.98 -3.38
CA PRO A 566 -28.86 17.66 -3.56
C PRO A 566 -28.11 17.58 -2.22
N ILE A 567 -27.27 16.55 -2.07
CA ILE A 567 -26.32 16.41 -0.96
C ILE A 567 -24.91 16.77 -1.48
N ALA A 568 -24.21 17.64 -0.77
CA ALA A 568 -22.85 18.10 -1.08
C ALA A 568 -21.89 17.87 0.09
N GLY A 569 -20.58 18.02 -0.13
CA GLY A 569 -19.54 17.87 0.91
C GLY A 569 -18.26 17.22 0.39
N THR A 570 -17.17 17.25 1.17
CA THR A 570 -15.87 16.72 0.75
C THR A 570 -15.62 15.26 1.20
N ALA A 571 -16.27 14.80 2.26
CA ALA A 571 -15.95 13.52 2.93
C ALA A 571 -16.83 12.31 2.53
N GLY A 572 -17.88 12.50 1.74
CA GLY A 572 -18.90 11.46 1.51
C GLY A 572 -19.90 11.42 2.66
N PHE A 573 -20.49 10.27 3.00
CA PHE A 573 -21.27 10.10 4.24
C PHE A 573 -21.44 8.64 4.65
N THR A 574 -21.66 8.41 5.95
CA THR A 574 -22.05 7.11 6.51
C THR A 574 -23.56 7.06 6.72
N LYS A 575 -24.24 6.17 6.00
CA LYS A 575 -25.62 5.77 6.30
C LYS A 575 -25.59 4.74 7.41
N GLN A 576 -26.28 5.02 8.52
CA GLN A 576 -26.48 4.08 9.62
C GLN A 576 -27.94 4.03 10.10
N GLY A 577 -28.19 3.19 11.10
CA GLY A 577 -29.53 2.90 11.61
C GLY A 577 -30.31 1.91 10.75
N ASN A 578 -31.36 1.32 11.33
CA ASN A 578 -32.08 0.18 10.75
C ASN A 578 -33.06 0.58 9.64
N GLY A 579 -33.35 1.88 9.50
CA GLY A 579 -34.28 2.41 8.49
C GLY A 579 -33.68 2.50 7.09
N THR A 580 -34.55 2.79 6.13
CA THR A 580 -34.24 3.02 4.71
C THR A 580 -34.00 4.51 4.47
N LEU A 581 -32.84 4.86 3.91
CA LEU A 581 -32.63 6.16 3.26
C LEU A 581 -32.95 6.00 1.78
N ARG A 582 -33.84 6.82 1.24
CA ARG A 582 -34.17 6.87 -0.20
C ARG A 582 -33.72 8.22 -0.75
N LEU A 583 -32.77 8.19 -1.68
CA LEU A 583 -32.27 9.39 -2.36
C LEU A 583 -33.08 9.60 -3.64
N THR A 584 -33.68 10.79 -3.81
CA THR A 584 -34.49 11.18 -4.98
C THR A 584 -34.12 12.57 -5.49
N GLY A 585 -34.73 13.03 -6.59
CA GLY A 585 -34.50 14.35 -7.17
C GLY A 585 -33.16 14.47 -7.91
N SER A 586 -32.51 15.64 -7.83
CA SER A 586 -31.29 15.97 -8.59
C SER A 586 -30.01 15.34 -8.04
N SER A 587 -28.94 15.33 -8.84
CA SER A 587 -27.63 14.75 -8.52
C SER A 587 -27.07 15.26 -7.19
N ASN A 588 -26.39 14.36 -6.49
CA ASN A 588 -25.52 14.72 -5.39
C ASN A 588 -24.14 15.15 -5.92
N THR A 589 -23.41 15.97 -5.16
CA THR A 589 -22.15 16.59 -5.61
C THR A 589 -20.99 16.41 -4.63
N TYR A 590 -21.12 15.52 -3.64
CA TYR A 590 -20.02 15.20 -2.73
C TYR A 590 -18.95 14.32 -3.41
N SER A 591 -17.70 14.41 -2.98
CA SER A 591 -16.57 13.69 -3.60
C SER A 591 -16.08 12.45 -2.83
N GLY A 592 -16.39 12.32 -1.54
CA GLY A 592 -15.90 11.22 -0.70
C GLY A 592 -16.72 9.93 -0.79
N THR A 593 -16.35 8.94 0.04
CA THR A 593 -16.93 7.59 0.02
C THR A 593 -18.29 7.54 0.73
N THR A 594 -19.25 6.83 0.14
CA THR A 594 -20.51 6.50 0.82
C THR A 594 -20.37 5.17 1.54
N THR A 595 -20.49 5.20 2.86
CA THR A 595 -20.44 3.99 3.71
C THR A 595 -21.84 3.59 4.13
N LEU A 596 -22.23 2.34 3.91
CA LEU A 596 -23.43 1.76 4.49
C LEU A 596 -23.05 0.90 5.70
N LYS A 597 -23.41 1.36 6.90
CA LYS A 597 -23.09 0.69 8.16
C LYS A 597 -24.33 0.13 8.85
N GLY A 598 -24.21 -1.07 9.41
CA GLY A 598 -25.29 -1.73 10.15
C GLY A 598 -26.38 -2.31 9.25
N ILE A 599 -27.60 -2.47 9.76
CA ILE A 599 -28.63 -3.31 9.13
C ILE A 599 -29.66 -2.57 8.24
N GLY A 600 -29.47 -1.28 7.98
CA GLY A 600 -30.40 -0.48 7.17
C GLY A 600 -30.17 -0.55 5.67
N ARG A 601 -31.11 0.07 4.92
CA ARG A 601 -31.09 0.08 3.45
C ARG A 601 -30.78 1.47 2.89
N LEU A 602 -30.09 1.51 1.76
CA LEU A 602 -29.91 2.70 0.93
C LEU A 602 -30.54 2.46 -0.45
N ILE A 603 -31.54 3.26 -0.82
CA ILE A 603 -32.20 3.21 -2.13
C ILE A 603 -31.74 4.41 -2.96
N LEU A 604 -31.20 4.13 -4.14
CA LEU A 604 -30.74 5.13 -5.10
C LEU A 604 -31.80 5.34 -6.17
N ALA A 605 -32.57 6.43 -6.09
CA ALA A 605 -33.72 6.69 -6.95
C ALA A 605 -33.81 8.18 -7.35
N LYS A 606 -32.66 8.80 -7.63
CA LYS A 606 -32.58 10.12 -8.27
C LYS A 606 -33.30 10.08 -9.63
N ASP A 607 -33.60 11.26 -10.16
CA ASP A 607 -34.25 11.37 -11.46
C ASP A 607 -33.39 10.75 -12.58
N PRO A 608 -33.99 10.33 -13.72
CA PRO A 608 -33.22 9.70 -14.79
C PRO A 608 -32.05 10.57 -15.29
N GLY A 609 -30.84 10.01 -15.28
CA GLY A 609 -29.61 10.70 -15.68
C GLY A 609 -28.90 11.45 -14.53
N GLU A 610 -29.46 11.42 -13.33
CA GLU A 610 -28.86 12.04 -12.14
C GLU A 610 -28.09 11.01 -11.30
N THR A 611 -26.93 11.43 -10.79
CA THR A 611 -26.04 10.58 -9.98
C THR A 611 -26.42 10.64 -8.50
N ALA A 612 -26.84 9.51 -7.93
CA ALA A 612 -27.09 9.37 -6.50
C ALA A 612 -25.78 9.28 -5.70
N ILE A 613 -24.81 8.51 -6.20
CA ILE A 613 -23.52 8.29 -5.54
C ILE A 613 -22.35 8.65 -6.47
N PRO A 614 -21.72 9.83 -6.28
CA PRO A 614 -20.60 10.26 -7.12
C PRO A 614 -19.24 9.60 -6.81
N GLY A 615 -19.10 8.99 -5.63
CA GLY A 615 -17.84 8.41 -5.13
C GLY A 615 -17.90 6.89 -4.91
N ASN A 616 -16.85 6.33 -4.33
CA ASN A 616 -16.79 4.90 -3.99
C ASN A 616 -17.83 4.52 -2.93
N ILE A 617 -18.18 3.24 -2.89
CA ILE A 617 -19.13 2.69 -1.93
C ILE A 617 -18.44 1.64 -1.06
N PHE A 618 -18.65 1.76 0.24
CA PHE A 618 -18.16 0.80 1.22
C PHE A 618 -19.34 0.19 1.98
N LEU A 619 -19.50 -1.13 1.92
CA LEU A 619 -20.57 -1.87 2.54
C LEU A 619 -20.03 -2.58 3.78
N ASP A 620 -20.36 -2.04 4.96
CA ASP A 620 -19.84 -2.38 6.29
C ASP A 620 -20.97 -2.85 7.23
N SER A 621 -21.63 -3.96 6.86
CA SER A 621 -22.76 -4.51 7.62
C SER A 621 -22.36 -5.75 8.42
N PHE A 622 -22.85 -5.84 9.67
CA PHE A 622 -22.41 -6.84 10.65
C PHE A 622 -23.51 -7.77 11.18
N ALA A 623 -24.76 -7.69 10.69
CA ALA A 623 -25.84 -8.53 11.23
C ALA A 623 -26.86 -8.98 10.18
N PHE A 624 -27.18 -10.27 10.19
CA PHE A 624 -28.15 -10.87 9.29
C PHE A 624 -29.57 -10.54 9.74
N VAL A 625 -30.21 -9.63 9.03
CA VAL A 625 -31.67 -9.45 9.08
C VAL A 625 -32.18 -9.49 7.65
N ALA A 626 -32.69 -10.66 7.26
CA ALA A 626 -33.16 -10.95 5.90
C ALA A 626 -33.91 -9.75 5.29
N ASN A 627 -33.45 -9.29 4.11
CA ASN A 627 -33.98 -8.18 3.31
C ASN A 627 -33.79 -6.73 3.79
N THR A 628 -33.20 -6.47 4.95
CA THR A 628 -33.18 -5.09 5.48
C THR A 628 -31.88 -4.33 5.23
N SER A 629 -30.77 -5.02 4.95
CA SER A 629 -29.42 -4.42 4.90
C SER A 629 -28.80 -4.47 3.51
N GLY A 630 -28.62 -3.32 2.87
CA GLY A 630 -27.92 -3.26 1.58
C GLY A 630 -28.27 -2.07 0.69
N LEU A 631 -27.65 -2.11 -0.49
CA LEU A 631 -27.77 -1.11 -1.55
C LEU A 631 -28.81 -1.55 -2.57
N VAL A 632 -29.69 -0.63 -3.00
CA VAL A 632 -30.78 -0.94 -3.93
C VAL A 632 -30.91 0.14 -4.99
N LEU A 633 -30.98 -0.27 -6.24
CA LEU A 633 -31.33 0.62 -7.34
C LEU A 633 -32.85 0.84 -7.40
N GLY A 634 -33.21 2.11 -7.57
CA GLY A 634 -34.55 2.60 -7.90
C GLY A 634 -34.58 3.39 -9.21
N GLY A 635 -33.49 3.42 -9.96
CA GLY A 635 -33.32 4.05 -11.27
C GLY A 635 -32.07 3.50 -11.97
N ASN A 636 -31.90 3.80 -13.26
CA ASN A 636 -30.68 3.45 -14.01
C ASN A 636 -29.55 4.47 -13.73
N GLU A 637 -28.30 4.02 -13.86
CA GLU A 637 -27.09 4.87 -13.79
C GLU A 637 -27.08 5.81 -12.56
N GLN A 638 -27.25 5.23 -11.38
CA GLN A 638 -27.34 5.97 -10.12
C GLN A 638 -25.99 6.11 -9.41
N ILE A 639 -24.99 5.33 -9.81
CA ILE A 639 -23.65 5.34 -9.26
C ILE A 639 -22.71 5.84 -10.37
N ALA A 640 -21.69 6.62 -10.02
CA ALA A 640 -20.73 7.06 -11.03
C ALA A 640 -19.96 5.86 -11.63
N ASP A 641 -19.74 5.87 -12.94
CA ASP A 641 -19.10 4.78 -13.70
C ASP A 641 -17.69 4.40 -13.21
N THR A 642 -17.04 5.29 -12.46
CA THR A 642 -15.70 5.07 -11.90
C THR A 642 -15.72 4.51 -10.48
N SER A 643 -16.88 4.49 -9.84
CA SER A 643 -17.03 4.11 -8.43
C SER A 643 -16.83 2.62 -8.23
N ILE A 644 -16.10 2.26 -7.19
CA ILE A 644 -15.86 0.88 -6.79
C ILE A 644 -16.81 0.53 -5.64
N ILE A 645 -17.44 -0.64 -5.70
CA ILE A 645 -18.21 -1.19 -4.59
C ILE A 645 -17.34 -2.20 -3.83
N THR A 646 -17.10 -1.91 -2.56
CA THR A 646 -16.26 -2.73 -1.68
C THR A 646 -17.09 -3.28 -0.51
N TRP A 647 -16.93 -4.57 -0.23
CA TRP A 647 -17.44 -5.22 0.99
C TRP A 647 -16.27 -5.56 1.94
N ALA A 648 -16.41 -5.24 3.23
CA ALA A 648 -15.39 -5.51 4.25
C ALA A 648 -15.93 -6.32 5.45
N ASN A 649 -15.09 -7.21 5.98
CA ASN A 649 -15.22 -8.10 7.14
C ASN A 649 -16.64 -8.61 7.43
N VAL A 650 -17.19 -9.43 6.53
CA VAL A 650 -18.48 -10.11 6.75
C VAL A 650 -18.31 -11.39 7.56
N GLY A 651 -18.15 -11.21 8.87
CA GLY A 651 -18.46 -12.25 9.84
C GLY A 651 -19.98 -12.42 9.98
N GLN A 652 -20.56 -13.36 9.22
CA GLN A 652 -21.90 -13.98 9.43
C GLN A 652 -23.18 -13.31 8.88
N ALA A 653 -23.15 -12.36 7.91
CA ALA A 653 -24.39 -11.78 7.38
C ALA A 653 -24.39 -11.38 5.89
N ASP A 654 -25.49 -11.69 5.19
CA ASP A 654 -25.74 -11.31 3.79
C ASP A 654 -25.92 -9.79 3.64
N THR A 655 -24.97 -9.11 3.00
CA THR A 655 -25.15 -7.72 2.52
C THR A 655 -25.39 -7.71 1.02
N TYR A 656 -26.49 -7.09 0.58
CA TYR A 656 -26.88 -7.12 -0.84
C TYR A 656 -26.58 -5.84 -1.61
N PHE A 657 -26.32 -6.00 -2.91
CA PHE A 657 -26.54 -4.98 -3.94
C PHE A 657 -27.64 -5.47 -4.90
N ARG A 658 -28.75 -4.73 -4.99
CA ARG A 658 -29.93 -5.10 -5.78
C ARG A 658 -30.13 -4.22 -7.00
N LEU A 659 -30.22 -4.86 -8.16
CA LEU A 659 -30.42 -4.19 -9.44
C LEU A 659 -31.88 -3.85 -9.72
N ASN A 660 -32.85 -4.65 -9.26
CA ASN A 660 -34.29 -4.44 -9.47
C ASN A 660 -34.70 -4.16 -10.94
N GLY A 661 -34.04 -4.80 -11.89
CA GLY A 661 -34.29 -4.61 -13.32
C GLY A 661 -33.71 -3.33 -13.92
N PHE A 662 -32.85 -2.62 -13.18
CA PHE A 662 -32.14 -1.45 -13.67
C PHE A 662 -30.74 -1.81 -14.21
N THR A 663 -30.20 -0.92 -15.04
CA THR A 663 -28.82 -0.95 -15.52
C THR A 663 -27.96 -0.03 -14.67
N GLU A 664 -26.76 -0.48 -14.33
CA GLU A 664 -25.80 0.30 -13.57
C GLU A 664 -24.37 0.06 -14.06
N THR A 665 -23.63 1.14 -14.24
CA THR A 665 -22.20 1.12 -14.59
C THR A 665 -21.36 1.46 -13.36
N ILE A 666 -20.38 0.61 -13.04
CA ILE A 666 -19.45 0.81 -11.93
C ILE A 666 -18.00 0.53 -12.34
N GLY A 667 -17.04 1.07 -11.60
CA GLY A 667 -15.62 0.86 -11.88
C GLY A 667 -15.10 -0.52 -11.47
N GLY A 668 -15.73 -1.18 -10.50
CA GLY A 668 -15.26 -2.48 -10.01
C GLY A 668 -15.98 -3.04 -8.79
N LEU A 669 -15.75 -4.33 -8.54
CA LEU A 669 -16.26 -5.08 -7.39
C LEU A 669 -15.11 -5.65 -6.56
N ILE A 670 -15.11 -5.36 -5.25
CA ILE A 670 -14.11 -5.86 -4.30
C ILE A 670 -14.79 -6.56 -3.11
N SER A 671 -14.33 -7.74 -2.73
CA SER A 671 -14.66 -8.37 -1.45
C SER A 671 -13.41 -8.97 -0.80
N ASP A 672 -13.30 -8.87 0.51
CA ASP A 672 -12.13 -9.26 1.32
C ASP A 672 -11.92 -10.77 1.55
N GLY A 673 -12.65 -11.63 0.83
CA GLY A 673 -12.30 -13.05 0.69
C GLY A 673 -13.23 -14.04 1.40
N VAL A 674 -14.26 -13.61 2.13
CA VAL A 674 -15.25 -14.52 2.73
C VAL A 674 -16.35 -14.86 1.73
N GLY A 675 -16.36 -16.09 1.22
CA GLY A 675 -17.34 -16.55 0.24
C GLY A 675 -18.79 -16.60 0.78
N GLY A 676 -19.77 -16.24 -0.05
CA GLY A 676 -21.20 -16.55 0.16
C GLY A 676 -22.05 -15.54 0.94
N PHE A 677 -21.46 -14.62 1.71
CA PHE A 677 -22.18 -13.61 2.53
C PHE A 677 -22.25 -12.21 1.90
N VAL A 678 -21.70 -12.05 0.70
CA VAL A 678 -21.79 -10.84 -0.12
C VAL A 678 -22.65 -11.17 -1.32
N VAL A 679 -23.75 -10.46 -1.55
CA VAL A 679 -24.72 -10.85 -2.57
C VAL A 679 -24.97 -9.73 -3.56
N ILE A 680 -24.87 -10.02 -4.85
CA ILE A 680 -25.45 -9.20 -5.91
C ILE A 680 -26.63 -9.98 -6.48
N GLU A 681 -27.80 -9.34 -6.55
CA GLU A 681 -28.99 -9.97 -7.06
C GLU A 681 -29.89 -9.01 -7.83
N ASN A 682 -30.73 -9.54 -8.71
CA ASN A 682 -31.74 -8.70 -9.34
C ASN A 682 -32.90 -8.43 -8.38
N ARG A 683 -33.21 -9.38 -7.49
CA ARG A 683 -34.35 -9.32 -6.58
C ARG A 683 -34.10 -10.04 -5.25
N GLY A 684 -34.72 -9.51 -4.19
CA GLY A 684 -34.64 -10.05 -2.83
C GLY A 684 -35.63 -11.15 -2.47
N PHE A 685 -35.42 -11.71 -1.27
CA PHE A 685 -36.24 -12.76 -0.67
C PHE A 685 -37.69 -12.32 -0.44
N ASN A 686 -38.68 -13.14 -0.82
CA ASN A 686 -40.12 -12.87 -0.68
C ASN A 686 -40.65 -11.58 -1.35
N ASP A 687 -39.82 -10.80 -2.05
CA ASP A 687 -40.35 -9.84 -3.02
C ASP A 687 -41.21 -10.64 -4.01
N THR A 688 -42.29 -10.07 -4.56
CA THR A 688 -43.15 -10.71 -5.58
C THR A 688 -43.25 -9.87 -6.85
N THR A 689 -42.54 -8.75 -6.90
CA THR A 689 -42.55 -7.81 -8.02
C THR A 689 -41.85 -8.43 -9.23
N ALA A 690 -42.48 -8.33 -10.40
CA ALA A 690 -41.85 -8.76 -11.64
C ALA A 690 -40.91 -7.64 -12.14
N TYR A 691 -39.62 -7.95 -12.22
CA TYR A 691 -38.61 -7.06 -12.77
C TYR A 691 -38.17 -7.55 -14.16
N PRO A 692 -37.77 -6.65 -15.07
CA PRO A 692 -36.95 -7.04 -16.21
C PRO A 692 -35.57 -7.53 -15.75
N ASP A 693 -34.73 -7.93 -16.70
CA ASP A 693 -33.33 -8.24 -16.43
C ASP A 693 -32.61 -7.00 -15.87
N GLY A 694 -31.83 -7.18 -14.80
CA GLY A 694 -30.93 -6.15 -14.28
C GLY A 694 -29.56 -6.31 -14.91
N ASN A 695 -28.98 -5.21 -15.41
CA ASN A 695 -27.69 -5.25 -16.12
C ASN A 695 -26.60 -4.57 -15.30
N LEU A 696 -25.65 -5.35 -14.80
CA LEU A 696 -24.47 -4.85 -14.12
C LEU A 696 -23.33 -4.68 -15.13
N ILE A 697 -22.90 -3.45 -15.34
CA ILE A 697 -21.77 -3.10 -16.20
C ILE A 697 -20.56 -2.78 -15.32
N VAL A 698 -19.47 -3.55 -15.46
CA VAL A 698 -18.22 -3.34 -14.75
C VAL A 698 -17.20 -2.72 -15.70
N ASN A 699 -16.91 -1.42 -15.56
CA ASN A 699 -16.01 -0.61 -16.37
C ASN A 699 -14.64 -0.42 -15.71
N THR A 700 -13.87 -1.50 -15.62
CA THR A 700 -12.59 -1.49 -14.89
C THR A 700 -11.52 -0.66 -15.61
N ALA A 701 -10.93 0.31 -14.90
CA ALA A 701 -9.89 1.21 -15.40
C ALA A 701 -8.59 0.48 -15.80
N ALA A 702 -7.74 1.14 -16.59
CA ALA A 702 -6.48 0.55 -17.06
C ALA A 702 -5.55 0.21 -15.90
N SER A 703 -4.81 -0.90 -16.02
CA SER A 703 -3.82 -1.34 -15.04
C SER A 703 -4.37 -1.62 -13.63
N THR A 704 -5.69 -1.72 -13.46
CA THR A 704 -6.30 -2.14 -12.20
C THR A 704 -6.88 -3.55 -12.30
N SER A 705 -6.92 -4.24 -11.17
CA SER A 705 -7.53 -5.56 -11.03
C SER A 705 -8.35 -5.58 -9.75
N TYR A 706 -9.62 -5.97 -9.85
CA TYR A 706 -10.53 -6.07 -8.70
C TYR A 706 -11.00 -7.51 -8.50
N PHE A 707 -11.09 -7.93 -7.24
CA PHE A 707 -11.36 -9.31 -6.85
C PHE A 707 -12.70 -9.42 -6.11
N PHE A 708 -13.60 -10.23 -6.64
CA PHE A 708 -14.91 -10.48 -6.05
C PHE A 708 -15.12 -11.97 -5.77
N ASN A 709 -15.26 -12.30 -4.50
CA ASN A 709 -15.50 -13.63 -3.94
C ASN A 709 -16.91 -13.76 -3.33
N GLY A 710 -17.85 -12.89 -3.71
CA GLY A 710 -19.24 -12.98 -3.29
C GLY A 710 -20.10 -13.90 -4.16
N MET A 711 -21.41 -13.85 -3.95
CA MET A 711 -22.42 -14.53 -4.74
C MET A 711 -23.08 -13.55 -5.71
N ILE A 712 -23.24 -13.94 -6.97
CA ILE A 712 -24.12 -13.26 -7.92
C ILE A 712 -25.24 -14.23 -8.32
N ARG A 713 -26.50 -13.85 -8.12
CA ARG A 713 -27.66 -14.71 -8.35
C ARG A 713 -28.83 -13.93 -8.95
N ASN A 714 -29.77 -14.60 -9.61
CA ASN A 714 -30.97 -13.91 -10.12
C ASN A 714 -31.89 -13.46 -8.98
N ILE A 715 -32.20 -14.39 -8.06
CA ILE A 715 -33.22 -14.23 -7.01
C ILE A 715 -32.89 -15.08 -5.79
N ASP A 716 -33.37 -14.64 -4.62
CA ASP A 716 -33.46 -15.45 -3.40
C ASP A 716 -34.92 -15.86 -3.13
N GLY A 717 -35.26 -17.15 -3.09
CA GLY A 717 -36.52 -17.68 -2.53
C GLY A 717 -37.89 -17.13 -3.02
N GLY A 718 -37.98 -16.40 -4.15
CA GLY A 718 -39.23 -15.79 -4.66
C GLY A 718 -39.74 -16.33 -6.02
N THR A 719 -40.91 -15.84 -6.48
CA THR A 719 -41.53 -16.16 -7.79
C THR A 719 -41.73 -14.90 -8.67
N GLY A 720 -41.15 -14.87 -9.87
CA GLY A 720 -41.22 -13.75 -10.83
C GLY A 720 -39.95 -13.64 -11.67
N GLY A 721 -40.07 -13.08 -12.89
CA GLY A 721 -39.00 -13.08 -13.91
C GLY A 721 -37.86 -12.07 -13.68
N GLY A 722 -36.91 -12.07 -14.61
CA GLY A 722 -35.72 -11.19 -14.63
C GLY A 722 -34.45 -11.87 -14.10
N THR A 723 -33.37 -11.79 -14.86
CA THR A 723 -32.03 -12.34 -14.54
C THR A 723 -31.04 -11.23 -14.23
N VAL A 724 -29.90 -11.58 -13.64
CA VAL A 724 -28.73 -10.68 -13.63
C VAL A 724 -27.95 -10.88 -14.93
N VAL A 725 -27.77 -9.81 -15.69
CA VAL A 725 -26.89 -9.71 -16.86
C VAL A 725 -25.59 -9.04 -16.42
N LEU A 726 -24.46 -9.54 -16.90
CA LEU A 726 -23.13 -9.01 -16.56
C LEU A 726 -22.41 -8.54 -17.82
N THR A 727 -22.02 -7.27 -17.86
CA THR A 727 -21.21 -6.73 -18.95
C THR A 727 -19.86 -6.26 -18.42
N LYS A 728 -18.76 -6.76 -18.98
CA LYS A 728 -17.40 -6.28 -18.66
C LYS A 728 -16.93 -5.31 -19.74
N THR A 729 -16.65 -4.07 -19.34
CA THR A 729 -16.06 -3.00 -20.16
C THR A 729 -14.80 -2.45 -19.48
N GLY A 730 -14.13 -1.50 -20.12
CA GLY A 730 -12.91 -0.89 -19.59
C GLY A 730 -11.68 -1.81 -19.70
N PRO A 731 -10.47 -1.25 -19.81
CA PRO A 731 -9.26 -2.02 -20.13
C PRO A 731 -8.69 -2.86 -18.98
N GLY A 732 -9.15 -2.70 -17.74
CA GLY A 732 -8.66 -3.46 -16.58
C GLY A 732 -9.28 -4.83 -16.40
N THR A 733 -9.01 -5.46 -15.25
CA THR A 733 -9.41 -6.84 -14.94
C THR A 733 -10.44 -6.91 -13.80
N GLN A 734 -11.56 -7.61 -14.01
CA GLN A 734 -12.45 -8.04 -12.92
C GLN A 734 -12.31 -9.55 -12.72
N ILE A 735 -12.01 -9.97 -11.50
CA ILE A 735 -11.87 -11.38 -11.11
C ILE A 735 -13.11 -11.82 -10.35
N LEU A 736 -13.73 -12.92 -10.78
CA LEU A 736 -14.84 -13.59 -10.13
C LEU A 736 -14.39 -14.92 -9.56
N ALA A 737 -14.39 -15.05 -8.23
CA ALA A 737 -13.92 -16.22 -7.49
C ALA A 737 -14.98 -16.86 -6.58
N GLY A 738 -16.12 -16.19 -6.38
CA GLY A 738 -17.22 -16.69 -5.55
C GLY A 738 -18.31 -17.45 -6.32
N ASN A 739 -19.51 -17.54 -5.73
CA ASN A 739 -20.60 -18.38 -6.26
C ASN A 739 -21.47 -17.64 -7.30
N MET A 740 -21.27 -17.91 -8.59
CA MET A 740 -21.93 -17.16 -9.68
C MET A 740 -23.11 -17.95 -10.26
N THR A 741 -24.28 -17.94 -9.62
CA THR A 741 -25.45 -18.77 -10.00
C THR A 741 -26.47 -18.07 -10.90
N PHE A 742 -26.21 -16.83 -11.31
CA PHE A 742 -27.07 -16.11 -12.25
C PHE A 742 -27.08 -16.77 -13.65
N SER A 743 -28.16 -16.50 -14.40
CA SER A 743 -28.39 -17.12 -15.72
C SER A 743 -28.53 -16.12 -16.87
N GLY A 744 -28.52 -14.81 -16.59
CA GLY A 744 -28.48 -13.80 -17.63
C GLY A 744 -27.16 -13.85 -18.38
N ALA A 745 -27.13 -13.25 -19.58
CA ALA A 745 -25.94 -13.27 -20.42
C ALA A 745 -24.75 -12.55 -19.77
N THR A 746 -23.56 -13.07 -19.98
CA THR A 746 -22.30 -12.39 -19.67
C THR A 746 -21.61 -11.96 -20.96
N THR A 747 -21.33 -10.66 -21.11
CA THR A 747 -20.66 -10.11 -22.30
C THR A 747 -19.35 -9.42 -21.91
N VAL A 748 -18.24 -9.79 -22.54
CA VAL A 748 -16.94 -9.14 -22.34
C VAL A 748 -16.63 -8.25 -23.55
N LEU A 749 -16.84 -6.94 -23.40
CA LEU A 749 -16.62 -5.93 -24.44
C LEU A 749 -15.21 -5.33 -24.40
N GLY A 750 -14.53 -5.38 -23.26
CA GLY A 750 -13.20 -4.78 -23.10
C GLY A 750 -12.46 -5.24 -21.84
N GLY A 751 -11.13 -5.24 -21.91
CA GLY A 751 -10.26 -5.69 -20.81
C GLY A 751 -10.47 -7.17 -20.49
N THR A 752 -10.26 -7.55 -19.23
CA THR A 752 -10.29 -8.97 -18.83
C THR A 752 -11.40 -9.26 -17.82
N LEU A 753 -12.25 -10.25 -18.11
CA LEU A 753 -13.08 -10.92 -17.12
C LEU A 753 -12.41 -12.25 -16.77
N GLN A 754 -11.89 -12.38 -15.55
CA GLN A 754 -11.24 -13.58 -15.08
C GLN A 754 -12.20 -14.42 -14.23
N ILE A 755 -12.49 -15.65 -14.66
CA ILE A 755 -13.34 -16.60 -13.94
C ILE A 755 -12.45 -17.61 -13.24
N ASN A 756 -12.34 -17.49 -11.92
CA ASN A 756 -11.65 -18.47 -11.05
C ASN A 756 -12.66 -19.31 -10.25
N SER A 757 -13.95 -19.22 -10.56
CA SER A 757 -15.03 -19.99 -9.95
C SER A 757 -15.84 -20.78 -10.99
N SER A 758 -17.15 -20.91 -10.82
CA SER A 758 -18.04 -21.59 -11.76
C SER A 758 -19.20 -20.68 -12.19
N LEU A 759 -19.45 -20.61 -13.49
CA LEU A 759 -20.61 -20.02 -14.15
C LEU A 759 -21.46 -21.18 -14.74
N PRO A 760 -22.33 -21.82 -13.94
CA PRO A 760 -23.07 -23.00 -14.36
C PRO A 760 -24.18 -22.71 -15.38
N SER A 761 -24.71 -21.48 -15.42
CA SER A 761 -25.94 -21.18 -16.18
C SER A 761 -25.88 -19.92 -17.04
N SER A 762 -24.88 -19.08 -16.90
CA SER A 762 -24.73 -17.86 -17.71
C SER A 762 -24.02 -18.19 -19.05
N PRO A 763 -24.62 -17.89 -20.21
CA PRO A 763 -23.90 -17.93 -21.49
C PRO A 763 -22.90 -16.77 -21.57
N VAL A 764 -21.70 -17.03 -22.11
CA VAL A 764 -20.62 -16.04 -22.19
C VAL A 764 -20.31 -15.68 -23.64
N THR A 765 -20.29 -14.39 -23.95
CA THR A 765 -19.82 -13.87 -25.25
C THR A 765 -18.62 -12.96 -25.03
N VAL A 766 -17.55 -13.16 -25.80
CA VAL A 766 -16.35 -12.32 -25.78
C VAL A 766 -16.27 -11.59 -27.11
N GLU A 767 -16.38 -10.27 -27.06
CA GLU A 767 -16.35 -9.39 -28.23
C GLU A 767 -14.94 -8.86 -28.50
N SER A 768 -14.79 -8.14 -29.61
CA SER A 768 -13.53 -7.52 -29.99
C SER A 768 -12.97 -6.60 -28.90
N GLY A 769 -11.74 -6.87 -28.46
CA GLY A 769 -11.07 -6.14 -27.37
C GLY A 769 -11.35 -6.69 -25.96
N GLY A 770 -12.25 -7.66 -25.81
CA GLY A 770 -12.51 -8.38 -24.57
C GLY A 770 -11.63 -9.64 -24.43
N THR A 771 -11.32 -9.99 -23.18
CA THR A 771 -10.59 -11.21 -22.80
C THR A 771 -11.34 -11.98 -21.73
N LEU A 772 -11.66 -13.25 -21.98
CA LEU A 772 -12.10 -14.20 -20.95
C LEU A 772 -10.88 -14.97 -20.44
N ALA A 773 -10.60 -14.89 -19.15
CA ALA A 773 -9.46 -15.55 -18.52
C ALA A 773 -9.85 -16.41 -17.31
N GLY A 774 -8.87 -17.05 -16.69
CA GLY A 774 -8.99 -17.75 -15.41
C GLY A 774 -8.93 -19.27 -15.52
N SER A 775 -9.02 -19.93 -14.36
CA SER A 775 -8.93 -21.39 -14.23
C SER A 775 -10.26 -22.04 -13.79
N GLY A 776 -11.36 -21.31 -13.94
CA GLY A 776 -12.69 -21.71 -13.50
C GLY A 776 -13.46 -22.58 -14.50
N THR A 777 -14.78 -22.62 -14.35
CA THR A 777 -15.71 -23.34 -15.22
C THR A 777 -16.76 -22.41 -15.83
N VAL A 778 -17.01 -22.50 -17.13
CA VAL A 778 -18.07 -21.82 -17.87
C VAL A 778 -18.96 -22.86 -18.55
N SER A 779 -19.97 -23.36 -17.83
CA SER A 779 -20.70 -24.59 -18.24
C SER A 779 -21.56 -24.43 -19.48
N GLN A 780 -22.10 -23.24 -19.74
CA GLN A 780 -22.83 -22.96 -20.99
C GLN A 780 -21.90 -22.75 -22.19
N GLY A 781 -20.59 -22.66 -21.94
CA GLY A 781 -19.54 -22.47 -22.94
C GLY A 781 -19.46 -21.03 -23.48
N PRO A 782 -18.25 -20.54 -23.82
CA PRO A 782 -18.09 -19.21 -24.40
C PRO A 782 -18.18 -19.21 -25.93
N THR A 783 -18.74 -18.12 -26.47
CA THR A 783 -18.57 -17.71 -27.87
C THR A 783 -17.53 -16.59 -27.93
N VAL A 784 -16.38 -16.84 -28.54
CA VAL A 784 -15.29 -15.86 -28.67
C VAL A 784 -15.28 -15.33 -30.10
N ASN A 785 -15.83 -14.14 -30.31
CA ASN A 785 -15.95 -13.53 -31.63
C ASN A 785 -14.60 -13.05 -32.18
N ALA A 786 -14.56 -12.72 -33.47
CA ALA A 786 -13.37 -12.16 -34.10
C ALA A 786 -12.89 -10.90 -33.34
N GLY A 787 -11.59 -10.88 -32.99
CA GLY A 787 -10.97 -9.83 -32.17
C GLY A 787 -11.12 -10.01 -30.65
N GLY A 788 -11.93 -10.97 -30.18
CA GLY A 788 -12.00 -11.38 -28.79
C GLY A 788 -10.90 -12.36 -28.42
N THR A 789 -10.58 -12.47 -27.13
CA THR A 789 -9.52 -13.37 -26.62
C THR A 789 -10.05 -14.32 -25.55
N ILE A 790 -9.62 -15.58 -25.59
CA ILE A 790 -9.73 -16.53 -24.48
C ILE A 790 -8.32 -16.89 -24.01
N ALA A 791 -8.07 -16.74 -22.72
CA ALA A 791 -6.75 -16.90 -22.10
C ALA A 791 -6.90 -17.66 -20.78
N PRO A 792 -7.02 -19.01 -20.81
CA PRO A 792 -7.00 -19.84 -19.60
C PRO A 792 -5.84 -19.45 -18.69
N GLY A 793 -6.04 -19.54 -17.38
CA GLY A 793 -5.05 -19.04 -16.41
C GLY A 793 -5.06 -17.52 -16.25
N ASN A 794 -3.92 -16.97 -15.83
CA ASN A 794 -3.62 -15.52 -15.80
C ASN A 794 -2.08 -15.34 -15.75
N THR A 795 -1.53 -14.67 -14.73
CA THR A 795 -0.08 -14.56 -14.48
C THR A 795 0.57 -15.91 -14.12
N ALA A 796 -0.20 -16.98 -14.08
CA ALA A 796 0.20 -18.37 -13.89
C ALA A 796 -0.59 -19.28 -14.82
N ILE A 797 0.00 -20.43 -15.15
CA ILE A 797 -0.60 -21.46 -15.99
C ILE A 797 -1.92 -21.95 -15.40
N GLY A 798 -2.97 -22.05 -16.24
CA GLY A 798 -4.29 -22.50 -15.80
C GLY A 798 -5.06 -23.32 -16.83
N THR A 799 -6.07 -24.04 -16.33
CA THR A 799 -7.04 -24.75 -17.16
C THR A 799 -8.41 -24.12 -17.02
N LEU A 800 -8.98 -23.64 -18.13
CA LEU A 800 -10.36 -23.15 -18.18
C LEU A 800 -11.26 -24.28 -18.67
N THR A 801 -12.24 -24.66 -17.86
CA THR A 801 -13.22 -25.69 -18.23
C THR A 801 -14.46 -25.03 -18.83
N THR A 802 -14.94 -25.53 -19.95
CA THR A 802 -16.06 -24.91 -20.68
C THR A 802 -17.10 -25.94 -21.12
N GLY A 803 -18.30 -25.47 -21.49
CA GLY A 803 -19.28 -26.24 -22.25
C GLY A 803 -18.94 -26.29 -23.75
N ASN A 804 -19.97 -26.19 -24.60
CA ASN A 804 -19.78 -26.02 -26.04
C ASN A 804 -19.06 -24.69 -26.33
N THR A 805 -17.89 -24.74 -26.94
CA THR A 805 -17.00 -23.59 -27.13
C THR A 805 -16.82 -23.30 -28.60
N SER A 806 -17.00 -22.05 -29.00
CA SER A 806 -16.71 -21.58 -30.36
C SER A 806 -15.72 -20.42 -30.29
N ILE A 807 -14.61 -20.55 -31.01
CA ILE A 807 -13.55 -19.55 -31.06
C ILE A 807 -13.38 -19.13 -32.52
N LEU A 808 -13.60 -17.84 -32.77
CA LEU A 808 -13.25 -17.16 -34.02
C LEU A 808 -12.13 -16.12 -33.78
N GLY A 809 -11.94 -15.70 -32.53
CA GLY A 809 -10.87 -14.81 -32.10
C GLY A 809 -9.56 -15.52 -31.78
N THR A 810 -8.91 -15.09 -30.69
CA THR A 810 -7.59 -15.57 -30.27
C THR A 810 -7.69 -16.47 -29.04
N TYR A 811 -7.07 -17.63 -29.08
CA TYR A 811 -6.66 -18.40 -27.91
C TYR A 811 -5.22 -17.98 -27.54
N LEU A 812 -5.07 -17.21 -26.46
CA LEU A 812 -3.76 -16.87 -25.91
C LEU A 812 -3.34 -17.98 -24.95
N CYS A 813 -2.31 -18.73 -25.31
CA CYS A 813 -1.81 -19.88 -24.57
C CYS A 813 -0.44 -19.56 -23.98
N GLN A 814 -0.34 -19.49 -22.65
CA GLN A 814 0.92 -19.33 -21.95
C GLN A 814 1.65 -20.68 -21.82
N ILE A 815 2.98 -20.66 -21.99
CA ILE A 815 3.86 -21.78 -21.69
C ILE A 815 4.87 -21.33 -20.65
N ASP A 816 5.03 -22.14 -19.62
CA ASP A 816 5.98 -21.94 -18.54
C ASP A 816 6.69 -23.27 -18.26
N GLY A 817 7.85 -23.47 -18.90
CA GLY A 817 8.68 -24.66 -18.71
C GLY A 817 7.93 -25.94 -19.05
N PRO A 818 7.68 -26.85 -18.10
CA PRO A 818 6.99 -28.11 -18.35
C PRO A 818 5.46 -27.99 -18.46
N THR A 819 4.88 -26.81 -18.24
CA THR A 819 3.43 -26.60 -18.16
C THR A 819 2.94 -25.58 -19.20
N ALA A 820 1.68 -25.72 -19.63
CA ALA A 820 1.03 -24.79 -20.55
C ALA A 820 -0.45 -24.61 -20.20
N ASP A 821 -1.02 -23.48 -20.60
CA ASP A 821 -2.45 -23.22 -20.49
C ASP A 821 -3.27 -24.23 -21.28
N ARG A 822 -4.50 -24.47 -20.80
CA ARG A 822 -5.38 -25.47 -21.41
C ARG A 822 -6.84 -25.04 -21.43
N ILE A 823 -7.50 -25.29 -22.55
CA ILE A 823 -8.96 -25.30 -22.67
C ILE A 823 -9.47 -26.74 -22.50
N THR A 824 -10.40 -26.98 -21.58
CA THR A 824 -11.10 -28.26 -21.46
C THR A 824 -12.58 -28.05 -21.76
N ALA A 825 -12.99 -28.30 -23.00
CA ALA A 825 -14.38 -28.22 -23.41
C ALA A 825 -15.09 -29.56 -23.11
N ASN A 826 -16.10 -29.54 -22.25
CA ASN A 826 -16.94 -30.71 -21.94
C ASN A 826 -17.99 -30.99 -23.04
N GLY A 827 -18.02 -30.17 -24.09
CA GLY A 827 -18.89 -30.32 -25.25
C GLY A 827 -18.11 -30.18 -26.56
N PHE A 828 -18.76 -29.61 -27.59
CA PHE A 828 -18.10 -29.34 -28.88
C PHE A 828 -17.06 -28.23 -28.76
N LEU A 829 -15.96 -28.33 -29.52
CA LEU A 829 -14.94 -27.29 -29.63
C LEU A 829 -14.75 -26.93 -31.11
N ASP A 830 -15.17 -25.72 -31.48
CA ASP A 830 -14.97 -25.14 -32.81
C ASP A 830 -13.84 -24.10 -32.76
N VAL A 831 -12.82 -24.32 -33.59
CA VAL A 831 -11.65 -23.43 -33.72
C VAL A 831 -11.45 -23.01 -35.18
N ALA A 832 -12.44 -23.23 -36.05
CA ALA A 832 -12.33 -22.87 -37.46
C ALA A 832 -12.11 -21.35 -37.64
N GLY A 833 -10.94 -20.98 -38.15
CA GLY A 833 -10.56 -19.59 -38.37
C GLY A 833 -10.02 -18.86 -37.13
N ALA A 834 -9.95 -19.54 -35.97
CA ALA A 834 -9.32 -19.00 -34.77
C ALA A 834 -7.80 -18.86 -34.91
N THR A 835 -7.21 -17.99 -34.10
CA THR A 835 -5.75 -17.89 -33.91
C THR A 835 -5.36 -18.51 -32.58
N VAL A 836 -4.33 -19.35 -32.54
CA VAL A 836 -3.63 -19.68 -31.29
C VAL A 836 -2.34 -18.87 -31.24
N GLN A 837 -2.17 -18.10 -30.17
CA GLN A 837 -0.99 -17.27 -29.93
C GLN A 837 -0.28 -17.77 -28.68
N PHE A 838 1.01 -18.09 -28.80
CA PHE A 838 1.80 -18.55 -27.67
C PHE A 838 2.51 -17.39 -26.96
N SER A 839 2.48 -17.42 -25.63
CA SER A 839 3.23 -16.53 -24.74
C SER A 839 4.20 -17.35 -23.90
N ILE A 840 5.51 -17.16 -24.09
CA ILE A 840 6.53 -17.99 -23.43
C ILE A 840 7.10 -17.26 -22.22
N VAL A 841 6.84 -17.79 -21.02
CA VAL A 841 7.42 -17.32 -19.76
C VAL A 841 8.80 -17.95 -19.55
N ASN A 842 8.85 -19.28 -19.62
CA ASN A 842 10.08 -20.06 -19.60
C ASN A 842 10.10 -21.01 -20.81
N PRO A 843 11.28 -21.33 -21.38
CA PRO A 843 11.39 -22.18 -22.57
C PRO A 843 10.68 -23.52 -22.39
N PRO A 844 9.96 -24.02 -23.42
CA PRO A 844 9.28 -25.30 -23.32
C PRO A 844 10.27 -26.44 -23.08
N SER A 845 9.91 -27.36 -22.17
CA SER A 845 10.73 -28.52 -21.80
C SER A 845 9.98 -29.85 -21.85
N ALA A 846 8.67 -29.87 -22.10
CA ALA A 846 7.89 -31.09 -22.21
C ALA A 846 7.90 -31.64 -23.65
N GLU A 847 7.84 -32.96 -23.81
CA GLU A 847 7.76 -33.60 -25.13
C GLU A 847 6.43 -33.32 -25.83
N SER A 848 5.36 -33.07 -25.06
CA SER A 848 4.10 -32.56 -25.58
C SER A 848 3.30 -31.80 -24.53
N TYR A 849 2.44 -30.88 -24.99
CA TYR A 849 1.49 -30.11 -24.19
C TYR A 849 0.09 -30.32 -24.75
N VAL A 850 -0.89 -30.60 -23.88
CA VAL A 850 -2.31 -30.65 -24.28
C VAL A 850 -2.87 -29.24 -24.18
N LEU A 851 -3.06 -28.59 -25.32
CA LEU A 851 -3.54 -27.20 -25.39
C LEU A 851 -5.06 -27.11 -25.29
N ALA A 852 -5.75 -28.09 -25.89
CA ALA A 852 -7.19 -28.18 -25.82
C ALA A 852 -7.66 -29.64 -25.83
N SER A 853 -8.78 -29.90 -25.17
CA SER A 853 -9.43 -31.23 -25.19
C SER A 853 -10.95 -31.12 -25.21
N CYS A 854 -11.62 -32.01 -25.93
CA CYS A 854 -13.06 -32.21 -25.91
C CYS A 854 -13.45 -33.70 -26.03
N PRO A 855 -14.67 -34.09 -25.60
CA PRO A 855 -15.15 -35.47 -25.73
C PRO A 855 -15.61 -35.83 -27.16
N SER A 856 -15.77 -34.85 -28.07
CA SER A 856 -16.19 -35.04 -29.47
C SER A 856 -15.05 -34.75 -30.46
N SER A 857 -15.38 -34.64 -31.75
CA SER A 857 -14.45 -34.13 -32.76
C SER A 857 -14.23 -32.62 -32.62
N ILE A 858 -13.02 -32.17 -32.90
CA ILE A 858 -12.64 -30.75 -33.03
C ILE A 858 -13.11 -30.23 -34.40
N GLY A 859 -13.75 -29.06 -34.43
CA GLY A 859 -14.09 -28.34 -35.65
C GLY A 859 -12.95 -27.43 -36.10
N GLY A 860 -12.39 -27.66 -37.29
CA GLY A 860 -11.37 -26.77 -37.88
C GLY A 860 -9.96 -26.90 -37.29
N THR A 861 -9.10 -25.92 -37.60
CA THR A 861 -7.70 -25.82 -37.15
C THR A 861 -7.38 -24.36 -36.81
N PHE A 862 -6.41 -24.14 -35.91
CA PHE A 862 -5.90 -22.81 -35.58
C PHE A 862 -4.93 -22.29 -36.64
N ASN A 863 -4.97 -20.97 -36.85
CA ASN A 863 -3.81 -20.23 -37.33
C ASN A 863 -2.83 -20.03 -36.18
N ALA A 864 -1.62 -20.56 -36.27
CA ALA A 864 -0.67 -20.53 -35.18
C ALA A 864 0.29 -19.33 -35.27
N VAL A 865 0.47 -18.61 -34.16
CA VAL A 865 1.39 -17.46 -34.03
C VAL A 865 2.31 -17.68 -32.85
N GLY A 866 3.62 -17.49 -33.06
CA GLY A 866 4.61 -17.61 -31.99
C GLY A 866 4.89 -19.05 -31.54
N VAL A 867 4.65 -20.05 -32.39
CA VAL A 867 4.97 -21.46 -32.10
C VAL A 867 6.43 -21.59 -31.65
N PRO A 868 6.72 -22.22 -30.50
CA PRO A 868 8.09 -22.42 -30.05
C PRO A 868 8.93 -23.20 -31.07
N ALA A 869 10.22 -22.86 -31.17
CA ALA A 869 11.14 -23.55 -32.06
C ALA A 869 11.25 -25.04 -31.69
N GLY A 870 11.18 -25.92 -32.71
CA GLY A 870 11.22 -27.37 -32.52
C GLY A 870 9.92 -27.98 -31.99
N TYR A 871 8.79 -27.29 -32.14
CA TYR A 871 7.47 -27.80 -31.83
C TYR A 871 6.50 -27.58 -33.00
N SER A 872 5.56 -28.50 -33.15
CA SER A 872 4.46 -28.40 -34.12
C SER A 872 3.11 -28.70 -33.46
N LEU A 873 2.03 -28.19 -34.07
CA LEU A 873 0.67 -28.48 -33.63
C LEU A 873 0.19 -29.80 -34.21
N ASP A 874 -0.33 -30.67 -33.36
CA ASP A 874 -0.97 -31.93 -33.75
C ASP A 874 -2.45 -31.91 -33.38
N TYR A 875 -3.30 -32.31 -34.32
CA TYR A 875 -4.75 -32.32 -34.21
C TYR A 875 -5.25 -33.76 -34.18
N LEU A 876 -5.33 -34.32 -32.97
CA LEU A 876 -5.81 -35.66 -32.75
C LEU A 876 -7.34 -35.68 -32.71
N SER A 877 -7.97 -35.45 -33.87
CA SER A 877 -9.43 -35.35 -34.02
C SER A 877 -10.19 -36.59 -33.53
N ALA A 878 -9.56 -37.77 -33.61
CA ALA A 878 -10.11 -39.03 -33.11
C ALA A 878 -10.15 -39.13 -31.57
N THR A 879 -9.25 -38.45 -30.86
CA THR A 879 -9.21 -38.40 -29.39
C THR A 879 -9.70 -37.06 -28.83
N GLY A 880 -10.08 -36.12 -29.71
CA GLY A 880 -10.60 -34.81 -29.34
C GLY A 880 -9.54 -33.91 -28.69
N GLN A 881 -8.27 -34.00 -29.11
CA GLN A 881 -7.19 -33.22 -28.51
C GLN A 881 -6.42 -32.38 -29.53
N ILE A 882 -5.98 -31.19 -29.09
CA ILE A 882 -5.00 -30.36 -29.80
C ILE A 882 -3.74 -30.33 -28.94
N LEU A 883 -2.62 -30.74 -29.51
CA LEU A 883 -1.33 -30.83 -28.83
C LEU A 883 -0.32 -29.88 -29.46
N LEU A 884 0.60 -29.38 -28.64
CA LEU A 884 1.89 -28.88 -29.09
C LEU A 884 2.92 -29.97 -28.83
N VAL A 885 3.51 -30.54 -29.87
CA VAL A 885 4.40 -31.71 -29.77
C VAL A 885 5.80 -31.30 -30.21
N LYS A 886 6.82 -31.76 -29.50
CA LYS A 886 8.21 -31.53 -29.87
C LYS A 886 8.54 -32.30 -31.14
N ASP A 887 9.20 -31.64 -32.08
CA ASP A 887 9.63 -32.22 -33.34
C ASP A 887 10.79 -33.19 -33.07
N ASP A 888 10.50 -34.48 -32.84
CA ASP A 888 11.53 -35.52 -32.65
C ASP A 888 11.91 -36.18 -33.98
N PHE A 889 12.81 -35.54 -34.72
CA PHE A 889 13.41 -36.12 -35.92
C PHE A 889 14.42 -37.23 -35.59
N SER A 890 14.97 -37.24 -34.38
CA SER A 890 15.98 -38.19 -33.89
C SER A 890 15.42 -39.60 -33.68
N ALA A 891 14.19 -39.75 -33.15
CA ALA A 891 13.53 -41.05 -33.05
C ALA A 891 13.23 -41.66 -34.44
N PHE A 892 12.92 -40.85 -35.45
CA PHE A 892 12.76 -41.30 -36.84
C PHE A 892 14.07 -41.85 -37.41
N VAL A 893 15.19 -41.15 -37.23
CA VAL A 893 16.51 -41.61 -37.69
C VAL A 893 16.96 -42.90 -36.97
N THR A 894 16.72 -42.99 -35.66
CA THR A 894 17.19 -44.11 -34.84
C THR A 894 16.35 -45.39 -35.02
N THR A 895 15.03 -45.24 -35.21
CA THR A 895 14.11 -46.38 -35.37
C THR A 895 14.30 -47.11 -36.71
N TYR A 896 14.73 -46.40 -37.76
CA TYR A 896 14.79 -46.95 -39.12
C TYR A 896 16.21 -47.25 -39.62
N ALA A 897 17.21 -47.19 -38.73
CA ALA A 897 18.58 -47.64 -38.98
C ALA A 897 19.13 -47.24 -40.35
N LEU A 898 19.12 -45.94 -40.66
CA LEU A 898 19.87 -45.38 -41.80
C LEU A 898 21.37 -45.42 -41.47
N SER A 899 21.92 -46.61 -41.28
CA SER A 899 23.34 -46.88 -41.03
C SER A 899 23.92 -47.49 -42.30
N GLY A 900 24.66 -46.69 -43.07
CA GLY A 900 25.26 -47.12 -44.33
C GLY A 900 25.97 -46.03 -45.15
N VAL A 901 26.90 -45.28 -44.52
CA VAL A 901 28.20 -44.68 -44.97
C VAL A 901 28.41 -44.47 -46.50
N PRO A 902 29.01 -43.35 -47.04
CA PRO A 902 30.36 -42.90 -46.63
C PRO A 902 30.83 -41.42 -46.78
N SER A 903 31.62 -41.02 -45.77
CA SER A 903 32.87 -40.22 -45.78
C SER A 903 32.97 -38.76 -46.24
N ASP A 904 31.95 -38.12 -46.81
CA ASP A 904 31.90 -36.65 -46.96
C ASP A 904 30.55 -36.16 -46.41
N ASP A 905 30.57 -35.74 -45.14
CA ASP A 905 29.52 -35.01 -44.41
C ASP A 905 30.23 -33.81 -43.80
N LYS A 906 30.38 -32.76 -44.61
CA LYS A 906 31.34 -31.68 -44.34
C LYS A 906 30.86 -30.72 -43.25
N ASP A 907 29.56 -30.62 -43.05
CA ASP A 907 28.95 -29.76 -42.03
C ASP A 907 28.45 -30.55 -40.80
N SER A 908 28.62 -31.88 -40.82
CA SER A 908 28.40 -32.79 -39.69
C SER A 908 26.96 -32.82 -39.19
N ASP A 909 26.00 -32.64 -40.09
CA ASP A 909 24.58 -32.71 -39.78
C ASP A 909 24.01 -34.15 -39.85
N GLY A 910 24.86 -35.11 -40.25
CA GLY A 910 24.54 -36.53 -40.33
C GLY A 910 23.98 -36.97 -41.68
N LEU A 911 23.90 -36.06 -42.66
CA LEU A 911 23.60 -36.36 -44.06
C LEU A 911 24.91 -36.40 -44.87
N ALA A 912 25.00 -37.32 -45.83
CA ALA A 912 26.13 -37.32 -46.76
C ALA A 912 25.91 -36.24 -47.84
N ASP A 913 26.98 -35.60 -48.33
CA ASP A 913 26.94 -34.53 -49.35
C ASP A 913 26.11 -34.94 -50.61
N ALA A 914 26.11 -36.22 -50.97
CA ALA A 914 25.33 -36.76 -52.10
C ALA A 914 23.81 -36.79 -51.86
N VAL A 915 23.38 -36.91 -50.60
CA VAL A 915 21.98 -36.81 -50.18
C VAL A 915 21.56 -35.34 -50.19
N GLU A 916 22.42 -34.46 -49.68
CA GLU A 916 22.21 -33.02 -49.68
C GLU A 916 22.07 -32.45 -51.11
N TYR A 917 22.87 -32.93 -52.05
CA TYR A 917 22.79 -32.61 -53.48
C TYR A 917 21.40 -32.84 -54.09
N VAL A 918 20.68 -33.88 -53.63
CA VAL A 918 19.34 -34.23 -54.14
C VAL A 918 18.21 -33.55 -53.35
N LEU A 919 18.47 -33.14 -52.11
CA LEU A 919 17.54 -32.35 -51.31
C LEU A 919 17.59 -30.86 -51.68
N GLY A 920 18.67 -30.42 -52.34
CA GLY A 920 18.90 -29.02 -52.67
C GLY A 920 19.45 -28.21 -51.49
N SER A 921 19.89 -28.89 -50.43
CA SER A 921 20.63 -28.29 -49.33
C SER A 921 22.06 -27.98 -49.76
N ASN A 922 22.65 -26.99 -49.10
CA ASN A 922 24.05 -26.62 -49.24
C ASN A 922 24.90 -27.49 -48.30
N PRO A 923 25.81 -28.34 -48.84
CA PRO A 923 26.66 -29.27 -48.08
C PRO A 923 27.78 -28.60 -47.26
N THR A 924 27.60 -27.33 -46.91
CA THR A 924 28.52 -26.55 -46.08
C THR A 924 27.80 -25.76 -45.00
N ILE A 925 26.46 -25.87 -44.91
CA ILE A 925 25.61 -25.13 -43.99
C ILE A 925 24.60 -26.11 -43.39
N PRO A 926 24.71 -26.42 -42.09
CA PRO A 926 23.80 -27.35 -41.43
C PRO A 926 22.34 -26.92 -41.60
N ASN A 927 21.46 -27.84 -42.00
CA ASN A 927 20.01 -27.61 -42.12
C ASN A 927 19.59 -26.55 -43.16
N SER A 928 20.33 -26.40 -44.26
CA SER A 928 20.09 -25.36 -45.28
C SER A 928 18.85 -25.56 -46.17
N GLY A 929 18.04 -26.59 -45.94
CA GLY A 929 16.72 -26.78 -46.55
C GLY A 929 16.37 -28.26 -46.78
N GLY A 930 15.13 -28.66 -46.47
CA GLY A 930 14.67 -30.04 -46.60
C GLY A 930 13.57 -30.24 -47.66
N PRO A 931 13.18 -31.49 -47.95
CA PRO A 931 12.08 -31.78 -48.86
C PRO A 931 10.78 -31.14 -48.37
N VAL A 932 10.04 -30.52 -49.29
CA VAL A 932 8.75 -29.92 -48.96
C VAL A 932 7.66 -30.99 -49.10
N ALA A 933 7.13 -31.43 -47.97
CA ALA A 933 5.94 -32.27 -47.92
C ALA A 933 4.70 -31.39 -47.71
N ARG A 934 3.67 -31.56 -48.54
CA ARG A 934 2.36 -30.95 -48.32
C ARG A 934 1.25 -31.95 -48.61
N THR A 935 0.15 -31.78 -47.89
CA THR A 935 -1.04 -32.63 -48.03
C THR A 935 -2.19 -31.79 -48.58
N THR A 936 -2.91 -32.29 -49.58
CA THR A 936 -4.21 -31.76 -49.99
C THR A 936 -5.32 -32.70 -49.49
N SER A 937 -6.59 -32.43 -49.82
CA SER A 937 -7.71 -33.32 -49.48
C SER A 937 -7.54 -34.73 -50.05
N ASP A 938 -6.84 -34.87 -51.18
CA ASP A 938 -6.84 -36.11 -51.97
C ASP A 938 -5.42 -36.63 -52.31
N GLU A 939 -4.38 -35.85 -52.02
CA GLU A 939 -3.00 -36.15 -52.42
C GLU A 939 -1.99 -35.84 -51.33
N PHE A 940 -0.98 -36.70 -51.23
CA PHE A 940 0.26 -36.43 -50.51
C PHE A 940 1.34 -36.05 -51.52
N ILE A 941 1.93 -34.86 -51.39
CA ILE A 941 2.89 -34.32 -52.35
C ILE A 941 4.26 -34.16 -51.69
N PHE A 942 5.27 -34.83 -52.24
CA PHE A 942 6.67 -34.62 -51.88
C PHE A 942 7.37 -33.84 -52.99
N SER A 943 8.08 -32.77 -52.63
CA SER A 943 8.85 -31.97 -53.56
C SER A 943 10.33 -31.93 -53.15
N PHE A 944 11.20 -32.28 -54.10
CA PHE A 944 12.65 -32.25 -53.97
C PHE A 944 13.24 -31.28 -55.00
N VAL A 945 14.41 -30.72 -54.73
CA VAL A 945 15.13 -29.86 -55.67
C VAL A 945 16.47 -30.51 -55.99
N ARG A 946 16.69 -30.89 -57.25
CA ARG A 946 18.03 -31.29 -57.70
C ARG A 946 18.77 -30.07 -58.23
N SER A 947 19.97 -29.85 -57.72
CA SER A 947 20.75 -28.63 -57.94
C SER A 947 21.54 -28.59 -59.26
N ASP A 948 21.77 -29.74 -59.91
CA ASP A 948 22.34 -29.82 -61.27
C ASP A 948 21.97 -31.15 -61.97
N ARG A 949 21.92 -31.15 -63.32
CA ARG A 949 21.77 -32.33 -64.16
C ARG A 949 23.14 -32.96 -64.35
N SER A 950 23.44 -34.04 -63.64
CA SER A 950 24.74 -34.71 -63.77
C SER A 950 25.06 -35.05 -65.23
N LEU A 951 26.13 -34.46 -65.79
CA LEU A 951 26.68 -34.79 -67.11
C LEU A 951 27.61 -36.00 -67.06
N THR A 952 28.02 -36.44 -65.87
CA THR A 952 28.77 -37.67 -65.62
C THR A 952 27.79 -38.76 -65.16
N GLN A 953 27.99 -40.00 -65.61
CA GLN A 953 26.98 -41.08 -65.62
C GLN A 953 26.65 -41.69 -64.23
N ASP A 954 26.92 -40.98 -63.14
CA ASP A 954 27.28 -41.64 -61.89
C ASP A 954 26.15 -41.61 -60.83
N VAL A 955 25.06 -40.84 -61.03
CA VAL A 955 23.96 -40.73 -60.04
C VAL A 955 22.59 -40.99 -60.69
N ALA A 956 21.94 -42.08 -60.28
CA ALA A 956 20.55 -42.40 -60.64
C ALA A 956 19.59 -42.09 -59.50
N ILE A 957 18.50 -41.37 -59.79
CA ILE A 957 17.47 -41.00 -58.82
C ILE A 957 16.18 -41.75 -59.17
N ALA A 958 15.67 -42.52 -58.22
CA ALA A 958 14.36 -43.13 -58.29
C ALA A 958 13.56 -42.83 -57.03
N ILE A 959 12.24 -42.83 -57.14
CA ILE A 959 11.33 -42.72 -56.02
C ILE A 959 10.62 -44.06 -55.87
N GLU A 960 10.71 -44.65 -54.69
CA GLU A 960 10.07 -45.92 -54.40
C GLU A 960 8.85 -45.68 -53.50
N THR A 961 7.68 -46.18 -53.90
CA THR A 961 6.48 -46.12 -53.07
C THR A 961 6.01 -47.51 -52.66
N THR A 962 5.70 -47.71 -51.40
CA THR A 962 5.27 -49.01 -50.86
C THR A 962 4.19 -48.83 -49.80
N SER A 963 3.31 -49.82 -49.64
CA SER A 963 2.39 -49.87 -48.50
C SER A 963 3.03 -50.48 -47.25
N ASP A 964 4.19 -51.13 -47.39
CA ASP A 964 4.99 -51.69 -46.30
C ASP A 964 6.46 -51.28 -46.49
N PRO A 965 7.03 -50.46 -45.58
CA PRO A 965 8.38 -49.90 -45.74
C PRO A 965 9.49 -50.95 -45.76
N ASN A 966 9.20 -52.20 -45.35
CA ASN A 966 10.15 -53.32 -45.37
C ASN A 966 10.16 -54.10 -46.68
N THR A 967 9.24 -53.80 -47.60
CA THR A 967 9.15 -54.48 -48.90
C THR A 967 9.51 -53.53 -50.04
N ALA A 968 10.02 -54.10 -51.12
CA ALA A 968 10.29 -53.33 -52.33
C ALA A 968 8.97 -52.81 -52.91
N GLY A 969 8.92 -51.50 -53.13
CA GLY A 969 7.76 -50.80 -53.66
C GLY A 969 7.80 -50.59 -55.17
N ASP A 970 6.77 -49.91 -55.68
CA ASP A 970 6.73 -49.40 -57.04
C ASP A 970 7.84 -48.35 -57.22
N LEU A 971 8.69 -48.54 -58.22
CA LEU A 971 9.81 -47.66 -58.53
C LEU A 971 9.48 -46.71 -59.67
N TYR A 972 9.65 -45.42 -59.42
CA TYR A 972 9.46 -44.33 -60.35
C TYR A 972 10.80 -43.68 -60.66
N GLN A 973 11.28 -43.83 -61.89
CA GLN A 973 12.59 -43.34 -62.30
C GLN A 973 12.53 -41.84 -62.64
N VAL A 974 13.51 -41.08 -62.16
CA VAL A 974 13.71 -39.68 -62.55
C VAL A 974 14.79 -39.65 -63.64
N GLY A 975 14.49 -39.02 -64.78
CA GLY A 975 15.40 -38.98 -65.93
C GLY A 975 16.77 -38.37 -65.59
N LEU A 976 17.86 -39.02 -66.02
CA LEU A 976 19.24 -38.66 -65.68
C LEU A 976 19.68 -37.32 -66.29
N THR A 977 19.29 -37.03 -67.54
CA THR A 977 19.82 -35.90 -68.32
C THR A 977 18.73 -34.97 -68.88
N THR A 978 17.46 -35.27 -68.63
CA THR A 978 16.29 -34.51 -69.11
C THR A 978 15.20 -34.47 -68.05
N ALA A 979 14.40 -33.39 -68.00
CA ALA A 979 13.21 -33.30 -67.14
C ALA A 979 12.07 -34.19 -67.66
N THR A 980 12.23 -35.51 -67.55
CA THR A 980 11.23 -36.49 -67.98
C THR A 980 10.56 -37.10 -66.76
N SER A 981 9.23 -37.08 -66.73
CA SER A 981 8.36 -37.66 -65.71
C SER A 981 8.07 -39.15 -65.97
N SER A 982 7.92 -39.92 -64.89
CA SER A 982 7.25 -41.22 -64.91
C SER A 982 5.86 -41.11 -64.28
N GLN A 983 5.02 -42.13 -64.39
CA GLN A 983 3.68 -42.12 -63.78
C GLN A 983 3.78 -41.76 -62.28
N GLY A 984 3.08 -40.71 -61.82
CA GLY A 984 3.12 -40.26 -60.41
C GLY A 984 4.24 -39.29 -60.01
N VAL A 985 5.23 -39.02 -60.89
CA VAL A 985 6.34 -38.08 -60.62
C VAL A 985 6.39 -37.00 -61.71
N THR A 986 6.34 -35.73 -61.32
CA THR A 986 6.50 -34.57 -62.20
C THR A 986 7.88 -33.96 -62.03
N VAL A 987 8.61 -33.72 -63.11
CA VAL A 987 9.91 -33.01 -63.08
C VAL A 987 9.74 -31.67 -63.77
N THR A 988 10.02 -30.58 -63.05
CA THR A 988 9.93 -29.19 -63.55
C THR A 988 11.33 -28.62 -63.68
N ASP A 989 11.70 -28.17 -64.88
CA ASP A 989 12.96 -27.48 -65.14
C ASP A 989 12.88 -26.01 -64.72
N ASN A 990 13.66 -25.59 -63.74
CA ASN A 990 13.74 -24.21 -63.25
C ASN A 990 15.01 -23.49 -63.75
N GLY A 991 15.69 -24.01 -64.78
CA GLY A 991 16.91 -23.45 -65.33
C GLY A 991 18.16 -24.08 -64.73
N THR A 992 18.59 -23.59 -63.56
CA THR A 992 19.78 -24.12 -62.86
C THR A 992 19.49 -25.31 -61.96
N THR A 993 18.23 -25.57 -61.63
CA THR A 993 17.78 -26.67 -60.78
C THR A 993 16.55 -27.32 -61.40
N ASP A 994 16.28 -28.59 -61.13
CA ASP A 994 14.98 -29.20 -61.43
C ASP A 994 14.20 -29.49 -60.14
N THR A 995 12.91 -29.17 -60.10
CA THR A 995 12.00 -29.60 -59.02
C THR A 995 11.37 -30.94 -59.37
N ILE A 996 11.55 -31.93 -58.51
CA ILE A 996 10.96 -33.27 -58.64
C ILE A 996 9.80 -33.37 -57.65
N THR A 997 8.59 -33.51 -58.16
CA THR A 997 7.35 -33.62 -57.38
C THR A 997 6.78 -35.02 -57.51
N LEU A 998 6.66 -35.76 -56.40
CA LEU A 998 5.90 -37.00 -56.34
C LEU A 998 4.51 -36.69 -55.78
N THR A 999 3.48 -37.13 -56.50
CA THR A 999 2.09 -37.02 -56.05
C THR A 999 1.54 -38.42 -55.78
N ILE A 1000 1.15 -38.68 -54.54
CA ILE A 1000 0.57 -39.96 -54.10
C ILE A 1000 -0.91 -39.74 -53.77
N PRO A 1001 -1.84 -40.40 -54.49
CA PRO A 1001 -3.25 -40.37 -54.12
C PRO A 1001 -3.49 -40.99 -52.74
N LEU A 1002 -4.26 -40.31 -51.89
CA LEU A 1002 -4.64 -40.78 -50.56
C LEU A 1002 -5.88 -41.67 -50.63
N THR A 1003 -5.73 -42.90 -51.13
CA THR A 1003 -6.82 -43.90 -51.15
C THR A 1003 -6.60 -44.92 -50.01
N ASP A 1004 -7.11 -44.62 -48.81
CA ASP A 1004 -7.34 -45.49 -47.63
C ASP A 1004 -6.30 -46.56 -47.20
N ALA A 1005 -5.05 -46.48 -47.64
CA ALA A 1005 -3.95 -47.28 -47.09
C ALA A 1005 -2.72 -46.39 -46.86
N ARG A 1006 -2.04 -46.59 -45.72
CA ARG A 1006 -0.74 -45.94 -45.45
C ARG A 1006 0.23 -46.31 -46.58
N LYS A 1007 0.69 -45.31 -47.33
CA LYS A 1007 1.75 -45.43 -48.32
C LYS A 1007 2.98 -44.67 -47.87
N PHE A 1008 4.13 -45.30 -48.01
CA PHE A 1008 5.45 -44.74 -47.75
C PHE A 1008 6.09 -44.43 -49.08
N ALA A 1009 6.77 -43.29 -49.17
CA ALA A 1009 7.66 -42.99 -50.29
C ALA A 1009 9.07 -42.76 -49.75
N ARG A 1010 10.06 -43.33 -50.44
CA ARG A 1010 11.47 -43.06 -50.16
C ARG A 1010 12.19 -42.68 -51.44
N LEU A 1011 13.10 -41.73 -51.30
CA LEU A 1011 14.04 -41.37 -52.34
C LEU A 1011 15.15 -42.41 -52.37
N ARG A 1012 15.40 -43.00 -53.53
CA ARG A 1012 16.49 -43.92 -53.77
C ARG A 1012 17.50 -43.26 -54.69
N VAL A 1013 18.66 -42.92 -54.13
CA VAL A 1013 19.81 -42.39 -54.87
C VAL A 1013 20.80 -43.55 -55.05
N THR A 1014 21.09 -43.91 -56.28
CA THR A 1014 22.10 -44.94 -56.61
C THR A 1014 23.29 -44.24 -57.24
N VAL A 1015 24.43 -44.29 -56.55
CA VAL A 1015 25.70 -43.83 -57.10
C VAL A 1015 26.42 -45.04 -57.67
N THR A 1016 26.71 -45.04 -58.97
CA THR A 1016 27.48 -46.12 -59.61
C THR A 1016 28.92 -45.63 -59.72
N PRO A 1017 29.92 -46.37 -59.20
CA PRO A 1017 31.32 -45.94 -59.21
C PRO A 1017 31.94 -45.90 -60.61
#